data_AF-Q1MY71-F1
#
_entry.id   AF-Q1MY71-F1
#
_cell.length_a   1.000
_cell.length_b   1.000
_cell.length_c   1.000
_cell.angle_alpha   90.00
_cell.angle_beta   90.00
_cell.angle_gamma   90.00
#
_symmetry.space_group_name_H-M   'P 1'
#
loop_
_entity.id
_entity.type
_entity.pdbx_description
1 polymer ?
#
loop_
_entity_poly.entity_id
_entity_poly.type
_entity_poly.pdbx_seq_one_letter_code
_entity_poly.pdbx_strand_id
1 'polypeptide(L)'
;MLFRNIKHGVRGTLISLFFLVMPAIGSADSFMGRASLEGYDSWDWSGFEARILIEDKPVSLPVPLIDDGSFELHNLAHIPSDRGIVEVFSERYILRGRLSDQPIIVSPMSTASLALDIEANSRLLDARGVKPSSEAKLTAIANAIHSVFYSQVASPKKLEASPILLSRYSDTWSLAQHLSRYPQHLIGYQVKYHDELAVSHHSMKGKHKLNINTPLNIEQSLMLRLDSQGRPLRWQYLEFNEAPWACVDYFEKRIRWPLGVRLWAVDPSLASHYNLIQAGTNIDELIRDNHCGNTNWRLPTVQEMMSLIDSDSGAWRFPLSLPVSGLGPYWVQGDQGEPQVLDLVTKEINESTEAAKLLPIAFTADAPPPTAVRDTTPVNLVQLRNAYSQPSGKWPKATLDEGVPFKELASLPPVAFPQNNPYSPEKVRLGKALFFDKNLSKQRNIACSSCHIPDQHWGDGRKLSPGTDGKNGRRNAMPILNVAYNTSQFWDGRVGSLEEQSIHPIVDQLEMALTLDELLDRLKADSQYPALFASAFGDSEISLDRFKQAVATFERSLISKPSDFDRFLSGDQQAMTDQQIWGLHLFRTKARCANCHSGPTLSDQSFRNTGLTYYGRRLEDVGRFTLDYRHESMGAFRVPPLRDIAFTAPYMHNGVFPTLATETKSGAVVGVLAMYNAGMTKGRNANYPQYATKYDPFFPVVDDLIQPLGLSNEELLALDAFLKSVSAASRLTPASIDVLQNPSIER
;
A
#
# COMPACT_ATOMS: atom_id res chain seq x y z
N MET A 1 -45.17 -26.68 35.34
CA MET A 1 -46.15 -25.64 34.96
C MET A 1 -45.40 -24.32 34.78
N LEU A 2 -45.58 -23.68 33.61
CA LEU A 2 -45.55 -22.24 33.33
C LEU A 2 -44.36 -21.36 33.85
N PHE A 3 -43.78 -20.35 33.18
CA PHE A 3 -43.89 -19.68 31.87
C PHE A 3 -42.75 -18.60 31.81
N ARG A 4 -42.35 -18.18 30.59
CA ARG A 4 -41.91 -16.83 30.13
C ARG A 4 -40.66 -16.07 30.66
N ASN A 5 -39.79 -15.75 29.69
CA ASN A 5 -39.24 -14.43 29.27
C ASN A 5 -39.07 -13.28 30.30
N ILE A 6 -37.91 -12.59 30.28
CA ILE A 6 -37.69 -11.23 29.70
C ILE A 6 -36.24 -10.71 29.91
N LYS A 7 -35.67 -10.20 28.80
CA LYS A 7 -34.76 -9.07 28.49
C LYS A 7 -33.94 -8.27 29.54
N HIS A 8 -32.85 -7.70 28.98
CA HIS A 8 -32.09 -6.46 29.29
C HIS A 8 -30.88 -6.66 30.24
N GLY A 9 -29.69 -6.13 29.98
CA GLY A 9 -29.22 -5.21 28.96
C GLY A 9 -27.70 -5.04 29.06
N VAL A 10 -27.07 -4.66 27.95
CA VAL A 10 -25.64 -4.29 27.91
C VAL A 10 -25.45 -3.05 28.78
N ARG A 11 -24.81 -3.22 29.94
CA ARG A 11 -24.17 -2.13 30.68
C ARG A 11 -22.70 -2.12 30.26
N GLY A 12 -22.20 -0.94 29.90
CA GLY A 12 -20.78 -0.71 29.65
C GLY A 12 -19.96 -1.16 30.85
N THR A 13 -18.77 -1.66 30.61
CA THR A 13 -17.88 -2.10 31.68
C THR A 13 -16.45 -1.82 31.25
N LEU A 14 -15.75 -1.08 32.11
CA LEU A 14 -14.33 -0.78 32.00
C LEU A 14 -13.52 -2.08 31.92
N ILE A 15 -12.44 -2.05 31.15
CA ILE A 15 -11.44 -3.10 31.12
C ILE A 15 -10.39 -2.76 32.19
N SER A 16 -10.32 -3.51 33.28
CA SER A 16 -9.25 -3.41 34.28
C SER A 16 -8.58 -4.77 34.46
N LEU A 17 -7.24 -4.84 34.37
CA LEU A 17 -6.46 -5.89 35.06
C LEU A 17 -6.27 -5.42 36.53
N PHE A 18 -6.12 -6.33 37.48
CA PHE A 18 -5.71 -5.97 38.84
C PHE A 18 -4.40 -6.66 39.18
N PHE A 19 -3.33 -5.89 39.36
CA PHE A 19 -2.10 -6.40 39.99
C PHE A 19 -2.19 -6.13 41.49
N LEU A 20 -2.68 -7.11 42.25
CA LEU A 20 -2.66 -7.06 43.71
C LEU A 20 -1.29 -7.56 44.17
N VAL A 21 -0.33 -6.63 44.25
CA VAL A 21 1.04 -6.92 44.67
C VAL A 21 1.08 -6.89 46.20
N MET A 22 1.12 -8.06 46.82
CA MET A 22 1.48 -8.19 48.23
C MET A 22 2.85 -8.87 48.32
N PRO A 23 3.78 -8.39 49.15
CA PRO A 23 4.90 -9.23 49.57
C PRO A 23 4.31 -10.50 50.19
N ALA A 24 4.71 -11.66 49.71
CA ALA A 24 4.27 -12.93 50.28
C ALA A 24 4.59 -12.91 51.77
N ILE A 25 3.57 -13.10 52.63
CA ILE A 25 3.78 -13.16 54.08
C ILE A 25 4.69 -14.37 54.34
N GLY A 26 5.99 -14.11 54.53
CA GLY A 26 7.01 -15.12 54.81
C GLY A 26 8.25 -15.15 53.91
N SER A 27 8.34 -14.39 52.80
CA SER A 27 9.59 -14.28 52.03
C SER A 27 9.75 -12.92 51.34
N ALA A 28 10.92 -12.29 51.47
CA ALA A 28 11.19 -10.95 50.95
C ALA A 28 11.59 -10.91 49.45
N ASP A 29 11.63 -12.08 48.79
CA ASP A 29 12.26 -12.25 47.47
C ASP A 29 11.30 -12.76 46.37
N SER A 30 9.98 -12.80 46.61
CA SER A 30 8.98 -13.23 45.62
C SER A 30 7.87 -12.22 45.38
N PHE A 31 7.38 -12.19 44.13
CA PHE A 31 6.24 -11.39 43.67
C PHE A 31 5.13 -12.31 43.17
N MET A 32 3.91 -12.09 43.65
CA MET A 32 2.72 -12.74 43.11
C MET A 32 1.88 -11.75 42.29
N GLY A 33 1.35 -12.21 41.17
CA GLY A 33 0.51 -11.42 40.27
C GLY A 33 -0.67 -12.23 39.72
N ARG A 34 -1.71 -11.52 39.28
CA ARG A 34 -2.87 -12.13 38.61
C ARG A 34 -3.22 -11.34 37.35
N ALA A 35 -3.28 -12.03 36.22
CA ALA A 35 -3.86 -11.52 34.99
C ALA A 35 -5.36 -11.87 34.97
N SER A 36 -6.22 -10.88 34.73
CA SER A 36 -7.67 -11.08 34.68
C SER A 36 -8.30 -10.23 33.58
N LEU A 37 -9.29 -10.78 32.88
CA LEU A 37 -10.12 -10.07 31.90
C LEU A 37 -11.53 -9.91 32.50
N GLU A 38 -11.88 -8.70 32.93
CA GLU A 38 -13.18 -8.48 33.58
C GLU A 38 -14.35 -8.75 32.62
N GLY A 39 -15.31 -9.57 33.05
CA GLY A 39 -16.45 -10.03 32.24
C GLY A 39 -16.23 -11.35 31.47
N TYR A 40 -15.02 -11.92 31.56
CA TYR A 40 -14.68 -13.24 31.02
C TYR A 40 -13.94 -14.06 32.09
N ASP A 41 -14.65 -14.49 33.12
CA ASP A 41 -14.12 -15.36 34.20
C ASP A 41 -13.72 -16.78 33.70
N SER A 42 -13.78 -17.03 32.39
CA SER A 42 -13.48 -18.31 31.75
C SER A 42 -12.48 -18.18 30.60
N TRP A 43 -11.61 -17.17 30.60
CA TRP A 43 -10.53 -17.06 29.62
C TRP A 43 -9.46 -18.12 29.90
N ASP A 44 -9.07 -18.85 28.84
CA ASP A 44 -8.04 -19.88 28.93
C ASP A 44 -6.65 -19.23 28.87
N TRP A 45 -5.97 -19.22 30.01
CA TRP A 45 -4.61 -18.68 30.15
C TRP A 45 -3.52 -19.71 29.86
N SER A 46 -3.89 -20.94 29.48
CA SER A 46 -2.91 -21.97 29.14
C SER A 46 -2.02 -21.52 27.97
N GLY A 47 -0.71 -21.68 28.14
CA GLY A 47 0.30 -21.28 27.15
C GLY A 47 0.69 -19.79 27.17
N PHE A 48 0.27 -19.03 28.19
CA PHE A 48 0.81 -17.69 28.45
C PHE A 48 1.90 -17.75 29.52
N GLU A 49 2.92 -16.91 29.37
CA GLU A 49 4.04 -16.73 30.30
C GLU A 49 4.16 -15.26 30.71
N ALA A 50 4.67 -14.99 31.91
CA ALA A 50 4.93 -13.66 32.44
C ALA A 50 6.43 -13.44 32.72
N ARG A 51 6.96 -12.26 32.40
CA ARG A 51 8.32 -11.84 32.79
C ARG A 51 8.36 -10.35 33.14
N ILE A 52 9.47 -9.89 33.72
CA ILE A 52 9.72 -8.48 34.02
C ILE A 52 10.77 -7.91 33.08
N LEU A 53 10.50 -6.72 32.56
CA LEU A 53 11.41 -5.88 31.79
C LEU A 53 11.79 -4.63 32.58
N ILE A 54 13.02 -4.16 32.44
CA ILE A 54 13.47 -2.81 32.84
C ILE A 54 14.14 -2.19 31.62
N GLU A 55 13.72 -0.98 31.22
CA GLU A 55 14.19 -0.33 29.97
C GLU A 55 14.09 -1.27 28.75
N ASP A 56 12.95 -1.99 28.65
CA ASP A 56 12.62 -2.99 27.62
C ASP A 56 13.54 -4.21 27.54
N LYS A 57 14.40 -4.43 28.55
CA LYS A 57 15.23 -5.64 28.65
C LYS A 57 14.70 -6.59 29.72
N PRO A 58 14.57 -7.90 29.43
CA PRO A 58 14.11 -8.86 30.42
C PRO A 58 15.11 -9.00 31.57
N VAL A 59 14.61 -8.84 32.79
CA VAL A 59 15.37 -9.00 34.04
C VAL A 59 14.87 -10.18 34.86
N SER A 60 13.77 -10.83 34.45
CA SER A 60 13.32 -12.11 34.98
C SER A 60 13.19 -13.13 33.85
N LEU A 61 13.30 -14.41 34.23
CA LEU A 61 12.88 -15.49 33.36
C LEU A 61 11.34 -15.48 33.21
N PRO A 62 10.80 -15.92 32.06
CA PRO A 62 9.38 -16.16 31.90
C PRO A 62 8.88 -17.26 32.84
N VAL A 63 7.70 -17.06 33.43
CA VAL A 63 7.00 -18.06 34.23
C VAL A 63 5.60 -18.29 33.66
N PRO A 64 5.14 -19.54 33.51
CA PRO A 64 3.82 -19.81 32.98
C PRO A 64 2.72 -19.28 33.91
N LEU A 65 1.62 -18.84 33.32
CA LEU A 65 0.38 -18.56 34.05
C LEU A 65 -0.34 -19.88 34.32
N ILE A 66 -0.97 -19.99 35.49
CA ILE A 66 -1.94 -21.07 35.74
C ILE A 66 -3.32 -20.70 35.17
N ASP A 67 -4.22 -21.68 35.04
CA ASP A 67 -5.49 -21.57 34.31
C ASP A 67 -6.39 -20.40 34.75
N ASP A 68 -6.24 -19.92 35.99
CA ASP A 68 -7.01 -18.81 36.54
C ASP A 68 -6.36 -17.41 36.32
N GLY A 69 -5.26 -17.40 35.55
CA GLY A 69 -4.48 -16.24 35.15
C GLY A 69 -3.42 -15.80 36.15
N SER A 70 -3.22 -16.52 37.26
CA SER A 70 -2.20 -16.15 38.26
C SER A 70 -0.80 -16.69 37.94
N PHE A 71 0.22 -16.02 38.47
CA PHE A 71 1.63 -16.37 38.30
C PHE A 71 2.49 -15.87 39.47
N GLU A 72 3.62 -16.54 39.72
CA GLU A 72 4.58 -16.18 40.77
C GLU A 72 6.00 -16.05 40.17
N LEU A 73 6.69 -14.97 40.52
CA LEU A 73 8.04 -14.66 40.09
C LEU A 73 8.97 -14.58 41.30
N HIS A 74 10.11 -15.26 41.25
CA HIS A 74 11.09 -15.32 42.34
C HIS A 74 12.37 -14.52 42.02
N ASN A 75 13.14 -14.18 43.06
CA ASN A 75 14.46 -13.52 43.01
C ASN A 75 14.46 -12.08 42.46
N LEU A 76 13.47 -11.27 42.83
CA LEU A 76 13.29 -9.91 42.30
C LEU A 76 13.70 -8.80 43.28
N ALA A 77 14.53 -9.10 44.27
CA ALA A 77 15.07 -8.13 45.19
C ALA A 77 15.78 -7.01 44.39
N HIS A 78 15.30 -5.76 44.55
CA HIS A 78 15.88 -4.52 44.00
C HIS A 78 15.26 -3.93 42.71
N ILE A 79 14.12 -4.40 42.23
CA ILE A 79 13.41 -3.73 41.11
C ILE A 79 12.58 -2.54 41.63
N PRO A 80 12.85 -1.29 41.21
CA PRO A 80 12.01 -0.15 41.53
C PRO A 80 10.63 -0.31 40.87
N SER A 81 9.55 -0.23 41.66
CA SER A 81 8.17 -0.44 41.20
C SER A 81 7.77 0.50 40.04
N ASP A 82 8.34 1.71 40.00
CA ASP A 82 8.08 2.70 38.95
C ASP A 82 8.82 2.45 37.63
N ARG A 83 9.80 1.53 37.60
CA ARG A 83 10.67 1.25 36.45
C ARG A 83 10.52 -0.13 35.82
N GLY A 84 9.88 -1.08 36.51
CA GLY A 84 9.63 -2.41 35.96
C GLY A 84 8.34 -2.52 35.15
N ILE A 85 8.37 -3.31 34.08
CA ILE A 85 7.22 -3.66 33.23
C ILE A 85 7.01 -5.17 33.31
N VAL A 86 5.83 -5.62 33.70
CA VAL A 86 5.42 -7.01 33.57
C VAL A 86 4.91 -7.24 32.15
N GLU A 87 5.54 -8.15 31.42
CA GLU A 87 5.12 -8.62 30.11
C GLU A 87 4.52 -10.02 30.25
N VAL A 88 3.22 -10.17 30.00
CA VAL A 88 2.54 -11.45 29.82
C VAL A 88 2.44 -11.73 28.33
N PHE A 89 2.81 -12.90 27.86
CA PHE A 89 2.88 -13.17 26.43
C PHE A 89 2.63 -14.64 26.12
N SER A 90 2.17 -14.90 24.91
CA SER A 90 2.10 -16.22 24.29
C SER A 90 2.61 -16.12 22.85
N GLU A 91 2.65 -17.22 22.13
CA GLU A 91 3.05 -17.25 20.71
C GLU A 91 2.28 -16.26 19.81
N ARG A 92 1.08 -15.83 20.23
CA ARG A 92 0.19 -14.98 19.42
C ARG A 92 -0.07 -13.59 20.00
N TYR A 93 0.21 -13.37 21.27
CA TYR A 93 -0.21 -12.15 21.95
C TYR A 93 0.88 -11.69 22.93
N ILE A 94 1.14 -10.38 22.97
CA ILE A 94 2.07 -9.77 23.94
C ILE A 94 1.32 -8.67 24.68
N LEU A 95 1.44 -8.70 26.00
CA LEU A 95 0.63 -7.96 26.94
C LEU A 95 1.57 -7.29 27.95
N ARG A 96 1.58 -5.96 28.11
CA ARG A 96 2.59 -5.25 28.95
C ARG A 96 1.94 -4.25 29.92
N GLY A 97 2.24 -4.38 31.22
CA GLY A 97 1.83 -3.45 32.29
C GLY A 97 3.01 -2.99 33.14
N ARG A 98 2.94 -1.82 33.80
CA ARG A 98 3.98 -1.40 34.77
C ARG A 98 3.81 -2.14 36.10
N LEU A 99 4.91 -2.32 36.85
CA LEU A 99 4.91 -2.76 38.25
C LEU A 99 4.33 -1.70 39.20
N SER A 100 3.12 -1.23 38.90
CA SER A 100 2.30 -0.46 39.83
C SER A 100 0.96 -1.15 39.96
N ASP A 101 0.21 -0.75 40.97
CA ASP A 101 -1.16 -1.14 41.32
C ASP A 101 -2.22 -0.86 40.21
N GLN A 102 -1.83 -0.67 38.94
CA GLN A 102 -2.71 -0.36 37.82
C GLN A 102 -2.33 -1.06 36.47
N PRO A 103 -3.33 -1.53 35.70
CA PRO A 103 -3.21 -2.46 34.55
C PRO A 103 -3.06 -1.90 33.12
N ILE A 104 -2.47 -2.65 32.14
CA ILE A 104 -2.68 -2.53 30.65
C ILE A 104 -2.27 -3.81 29.84
N ILE A 105 -2.97 -4.09 28.70
CA ILE A 105 -2.63 -5.02 27.58
C ILE A 105 -3.22 -4.53 26.22
N VAL A 106 -2.52 -4.61 25.05
CA VAL A 106 -3.00 -4.09 23.73
C VAL A 106 -2.56 -4.89 22.45
N SER A 107 -3.53 -5.34 21.61
CA SER A 107 -3.48 -5.76 20.16
C SER A 107 -4.00 -4.67 19.19
N PRO A 108 -3.80 -4.65 17.85
CA PRO A 108 -4.33 -3.62 16.92
C PRO A 108 -5.86 -3.41 16.94
N MET A 109 -6.61 -4.52 17.11
CA MET A 109 -8.07 -4.48 17.27
C MET A 109 -8.42 -3.84 18.62
N SER A 110 -7.63 -4.10 19.66
CA SER A 110 -7.71 -3.40 20.94
C SER A 110 -7.00 -2.05 20.98
N THR A 111 -6.09 -1.69 20.07
CA THR A 111 -5.49 -0.34 19.99
C THR A 111 -6.53 0.61 19.42
N ALA A 112 -7.30 0.15 18.44
CA ALA A 112 -8.49 0.84 17.96
C ALA A 112 -9.58 0.93 19.04
N SER A 113 -9.90 -0.16 19.78
CA SER A 113 -10.88 -0.10 20.86
C SER A 113 -10.42 0.71 22.09
N LEU A 114 -9.15 0.61 22.51
CA LEU A 114 -8.56 1.34 23.65
C LEU A 114 -8.43 2.84 23.36
N ALA A 115 -8.32 3.22 22.09
CA ALA A 115 -8.36 4.61 21.66
C ALA A 115 -9.70 5.31 21.88
N LEU A 116 -10.77 4.54 22.07
CA LEU A 116 -12.16 5.00 21.98
C LEU A 116 -12.96 4.86 23.27
N ASP A 117 -12.52 4.02 24.22
CA ASP A 117 -13.23 3.84 25.50
C ASP A 117 -12.87 4.89 26.57
N ILE A 118 -12.13 5.93 26.21
CA ILE A 118 -11.77 7.01 27.13
C ILE A 118 -12.73 8.19 26.97
N GLU A 119 -13.82 8.17 27.73
CA GLU A 119 -14.24 9.38 28.42
C GLU A 119 -13.19 9.65 29.52
N ALA A 120 -12.44 10.75 29.41
CA ALA A 120 -11.43 11.28 30.36
C ALA A 120 -9.95 10.84 30.21
N ASN A 121 -9.19 11.71 29.55
CA ASN A 121 -7.81 12.14 29.85
C ASN A 121 -6.70 11.09 30.13
N SER A 122 -5.67 11.15 29.25
CA SER A 122 -4.21 11.14 29.57
C SER A 122 -3.32 9.88 29.42
N ARG A 123 -3.77 8.71 28.94
CA ARG A 123 -2.90 7.49 28.93
C ARG A 123 -2.93 6.56 27.71
N LEU A 124 -3.00 7.10 26.49
CA LEU A 124 -2.81 6.29 25.28
C LEU A 124 -1.33 6.31 24.84
N LEU A 125 -0.70 5.14 24.85
CA LEU A 125 0.61 4.86 24.26
C LEU A 125 0.39 4.07 22.98
N ASP A 126 1.11 4.38 21.89
CA ASP A 126 1.11 3.49 20.73
C ASP A 126 1.78 2.14 21.05
N ALA A 127 1.56 1.13 20.21
CA ALA A 127 2.16 -0.20 20.37
C ALA A 127 3.71 -0.21 20.30
N ARG A 128 4.35 0.94 20.02
CA ARG A 128 5.80 1.17 20.01
C ARG A 128 6.24 2.07 21.18
N GLY A 129 5.37 2.34 22.16
CA GLY A 129 5.69 3.14 23.34
C GLY A 129 5.66 4.67 23.13
N VAL A 130 5.16 5.16 21.99
CA VAL A 130 5.08 6.60 21.70
C VAL A 130 3.86 7.20 22.38
N LYS A 131 4.10 8.09 23.34
CA LYS A 131 3.08 8.90 23.99
C LYS A 131 2.83 10.17 23.16
N PRO A 132 1.58 10.51 22.80
CA PRO A 132 1.29 11.79 22.17
C PRO A 132 1.67 12.94 23.09
N SER A 133 2.23 13.99 22.53
CA SER A 133 2.79 15.11 23.30
C SER A 133 1.74 15.96 24.04
N SER A 134 0.43 15.74 23.82
CA SER A 134 -0.66 16.46 24.47
C SER A 134 -2.02 15.73 24.39
N GLU A 135 -2.92 16.06 25.32
CA GLU A 135 -4.31 15.58 25.38
C GLU A 135 -5.11 15.93 24.12
N ALA A 136 -4.94 17.14 23.59
CA ALA A 136 -5.57 17.58 22.34
C ALA A 136 -5.22 16.68 21.15
N LYS A 137 -3.99 16.13 21.08
CA LYS A 137 -3.61 15.16 20.05
C LYS A 137 -4.33 13.83 20.22
N LEU A 138 -4.56 13.39 21.46
CA LEU A 138 -5.31 12.16 21.73
C LEU A 138 -6.77 12.27 21.34
N THR A 139 -7.42 13.38 21.67
CA THR A 139 -8.79 13.66 21.22
C THR A 139 -8.88 13.64 19.70
N ALA A 140 -7.92 14.24 19.00
CA ALA A 140 -7.88 14.21 17.53
C ALA A 140 -7.71 12.79 16.96
N ILE A 141 -6.88 11.94 17.57
CA ILE A 141 -6.71 10.54 17.17
C ILE A 141 -7.97 9.72 17.42
N ALA A 142 -8.57 9.84 18.61
CA ALA A 142 -9.83 9.18 18.95
C ALA A 142 -10.95 9.59 17.98
N ASN A 143 -11.05 10.88 17.67
CA ASN A 143 -12.00 11.39 16.67
C ASN A 143 -11.73 10.81 15.28
N ALA A 144 -10.47 10.68 14.85
CA ALA A 144 -10.12 10.04 13.58
C ALA A 144 -10.54 8.56 13.54
N ILE A 145 -10.34 7.82 14.63
CA ILE A 145 -10.74 6.41 14.69
C ILE A 145 -12.27 6.29 14.70
N HIS A 146 -12.96 7.10 15.50
CA HIS A 146 -14.43 7.18 15.54
C HIS A 146 -15.03 7.53 14.18
N SER A 147 -14.37 8.41 13.43
CA SER A 147 -14.89 8.90 12.15
C SER A 147 -14.64 7.93 11.00
N VAL A 148 -13.53 7.18 11.02
CA VAL A 148 -13.19 6.21 9.96
C VAL A 148 -13.76 4.82 10.22
N PHE A 149 -13.53 4.28 11.41
CA PHE A 149 -13.71 2.85 11.65
C PHE A 149 -15.05 2.52 12.30
N TYR A 150 -15.81 3.50 12.77
CA TYR A 150 -17.04 3.30 13.54
C TYR A 150 -18.25 3.97 12.89
N SER A 151 -19.41 3.32 12.99
CA SER A 151 -20.69 3.87 12.53
C SER A 151 -21.58 4.32 13.68
N GLN A 152 -22.37 5.38 13.46
CA GLN A 152 -23.47 5.71 14.36
C GLN A 152 -24.61 4.71 14.12
N VAL A 153 -24.87 3.86 15.11
CA VAL A 153 -26.10 3.05 15.14
C VAL A 153 -27.26 3.99 15.48
N ALA A 154 -28.47 3.67 15.03
CA ALA A 154 -29.72 4.45 15.19
C ALA A 154 -30.19 4.68 16.64
N SER A 155 -29.30 4.54 17.62
CA SER A 155 -29.47 5.00 18.99
C SER A 155 -28.14 5.61 19.44
N PRO A 156 -28.11 6.83 20.02
CA PRO A 156 -26.89 7.59 20.34
C PRO A 156 -25.96 6.95 21.38
N LYS A 157 -26.15 5.66 21.72
CA LYS A 157 -25.47 4.94 22.81
C LYS A 157 -24.73 3.66 22.38
N LYS A 158 -24.67 3.31 21.10
CA LYS A 158 -23.86 2.17 20.62
C LYS A 158 -23.09 2.51 19.35
N LEU A 159 -21.77 2.40 19.42
CA LEU A 159 -20.85 2.52 18.30
C LEU A 159 -20.28 1.13 18.03
N GLU A 160 -20.32 0.68 16.78
CA GLU A 160 -19.72 -0.60 16.36
C GLU A 160 -18.64 -0.36 15.31
N ALA A 161 -17.50 -1.05 15.46
CA ALA A 161 -16.34 -0.97 14.59
C ALA A 161 -16.56 -1.81 13.32
N SER A 162 -16.11 -1.33 12.16
CA SER A 162 -16.14 -2.06 10.89
C SER A 162 -15.04 -3.13 10.86
N PRO A 163 -15.38 -4.44 10.89
CA PRO A 163 -14.37 -5.50 10.89
C PRO A 163 -13.56 -5.54 9.58
N ILE A 164 -14.18 -5.16 8.46
CA ILE A 164 -13.55 -5.15 7.13
C ILE A 164 -12.42 -4.11 7.09
N LEU A 165 -12.67 -2.88 7.56
CA LEU A 165 -11.66 -1.82 7.57
C LEU A 165 -10.54 -2.09 8.56
N LEU A 166 -10.86 -2.60 9.75
CA LEU A 166 -9.86 -2.98 10.74
C LEU A 166 -8.94 -4.09 10.22
N SER A 167 -9.46 -5.05 9.46
CA SER A 167 -8.67 -6.16 8.90
C SER A 167 -7.73 -5.75 7.76
N ARG A 168 -8.06 -4.66 7.03
CA ARG A 168 -7.22 -4.15 5.93
C ARG A 168 -5.98 -3.41 6.43
N TYR A 169 -6.02 -2.87 7.65
CA TYR A 169 -4.95 -2.05 8.22
C TYR A 169 -4.49 -2.67 9.53
N SER A 170 -3.45 -3.50 9.45
CA SER A 170 -2.86 -4.16 10.62
C SER A 170 -2.33 -3.18 11.69
N ASP A 171 -2.10 -1.92 11.33
CA ASP A 171 -1.75 -0.83 12.25
C ASP A 171 -2.69 0.39 12.04
N THR A 172 -3.94 0.19 12.45
CA THR A 172 -5.02 1.20 12.46
C THR A 172 -4.65 2.46 13.24
N TRP A 173 -3.81 2.31 14.27
CA TRP A 173 -3.42 3.42 15.13
C TRP A 173 -2.41 4.36 14.45
N SER A 174 -1.41 3.85 13.74
CA SER A 174 -0.51 4.70 12.94
C SER A 174 -1.27 5.46 11.84
N LEU A 175 -2.23 4.80 11.19
CA LEU A 175 -3.12 5.46 10.24
C LEU A 175 -3.95 6.56 10.92
N ALA A 176 -4.53 6.30 12.09
CA ALA A 176 -5.28 7.31 12.84
C ALA A 176 -4.42 8.48 13.33
N GLN A 177 -3.18 8.23 13.74
CA GLN A 177 -2.22 9.27 14.03
C GLN A 177 -1.94 10.15 12.81
N HIS A 178 -1.83 9.56 11.63
CA HIS A 178 -1.69 10.32 10.39
C HIS A 178 -2.93 11.17 10.12
N LEU A 179 -4.12 10.57 10.15
CA LEU A 179 -5.38 11.27 9.91
C LEU A 179 -5.67 12.38 10.92
N SER A 180 -5.24 12.22 12.18
CA SER A 180 -5.37 13.29 13.19
C SER A 180 -4.42 14.46 12.97
N ARG A 181 -3.23 14.21 12.42
CA ARG A 181 -2.28 15.27 12.01
C ARG A 181 -2.71 15.95 10.72
N TYR A 182 -3.44 15.23 9.86
CA TYR A 182 -3.93 15.71 8.58
C TYR A 182 -5.44 15.48 8.45
N PRO A 183 -6.28 16.26 9.15
CA PRO A 183 -7.74 16.06 9.16
C PRO A 183 -8.38 16.12 7.78
N GLN A 184 -7.78 16.85 6.83
CA GLN A 184 -8.22 16.86 5.43
C GLN A 184 -8.13 15.49 4.76
N HIS A 185 -7.26 14.59 5.24
CA HIS A 185 -7.14 13.22 4.73
C HIS A 185 -8.24 12.29 5.23
N LEU A 186 -8.93 12.66 6.32
CA LEU A 186 -10.00 11.86 6.89
C LEU A 186 -11.15 11.66 5.90
N ILE A 187 -11.55 12.74 5.24
CA ILE A 187 -12.66 12.76 4.28
C ILE A 187 -12.31 11.85 3.09
N GLY A 188 -11.10 11.95 2.57
CA GLY A 188 -10.69 11.12 1.45
C GLY A 188 -10.58 9.65 1.76
N TYR A 189 -10.17 9.31 2.98
CA TYR A 189 -10.22 7.92 3.44
C TYR A 189 -11.66 7.38 3.51
N GLN A 190 -12.61 8.20 3.98
CA GLN A 190 -14.03 7.85 4.01
C GLN A 190 -14.60 7.68 2.59
N VAL A 191 -14.21 8.53 1.64
CA VAL A 191 -14.61 8.44 0.23
C VAL A 191 -14.07 7.18 -0.41
N LYS A 192 -12.78 6.87 -0.21
CA LYS A 192 -12.13 5.68 -0.77
C LYS A 192 -12.86 4.39 -0.38
N TYR A 193 -13.28 4.30 0.88
CA TYR A 193 -13.91 3.10 1.44
C TYR A 193 -15.40 3.27 1.71
N HIS A 194 -16.03 4.22 1.01
CA HIS A 194 -17.45 4.48 1.08
C HIS A 194 -18.28 3.19 0.89
N ASP A 195 -17.96 2.41 -0.14
CA ASP A 195 -18.71 1.20 -0.51
C ASP A 195 -18.66 0.15 0.61
N GLU A 196 -17.50 0.01 1.27
CA GLU A 196 -17.29 -0.94 2.37
C GLU A 196 -18.00 -0.47 3.66
N LEU A 197 -17.98 0.83 3.92
CA LEU A 197 -18.71 1.46 5.04
C LEU A 197 -20.23 1.29 4.87
N ALA A 198 -20.77 1.50 3.66
CA ALA A 198 -22.19 1.37 3.36
C ALA A 198 -22.71 -0.07 3.53
N VAL A 199 -21.97 -1.07 3.06
CA VAL A 199 -22.32 -2.51 3.20
C VAL A 199 -22.36 -2.93 4.68
N SER A 200 -21.44 -2.41 5.51
CA SER A 200 -21.38 -2.76 6.94
C SER A 200 -22.65 -2.32 7.71
N HIS A 201 -23.27 -1.19 7.33
CA HIS A 201 -24.41 -0.61 8.03
C HIS A 201 -25.76 -1.28 7.68
N HIS A 202 -25.99 -1.59 6.40
CA HIS A 202 -27.25 -2.23 5.96
C HIS A 202 -27.39 -3.71 6.39
N SER A 203 -26.29 -4.35 6.79
CA SER A 203 -26.32 -5.74 7.28
C SER A 203 -27.01 -5.89 8.66
N MET A 204 -27.33 -4.79 9.35
CA MET A 204 -27.80 -4.80 10.74
C MET A 204 -29.22 -4.29 11.00
N LYS A 205 -30.08 -4.15 9.99
CA LYS A 205 -31.53 -3.95 10.21
C LYS A 205 -32.38 -4.85 9.32
N GLY A 206 -32.97 -5.89 9.95
CA GLY A 206 -34.21 -6.53 9.49
C GLY A 206 -34.11 -7.41 8.23
N LYS A 207 -34.05 -8.73 8.45
CA LYS A 207 -34.45 -9.82 7.51
C LYS A 207 -34.12 -9.66 6.01
N HIS A 208 -33.00 -9.07 5.63
CA HIS A 208 -32.33 -9.43 4.38
C HIS A 208 -30.83 -9.56 4.66
N LYS A 209 -30.33 -10.81 4.61
CA LYS A 209 -28.89 -11.06 4.60
C LYS A 209 -28.34 -10.41 3.34
N LEU A 210 -27.60 -9.31 3.48
CA LEU A 210 -26.83 -8.77 2.38
C LEU A 210 -25.75 -9.78 2.00
N ASN A 211 -25.80 -10.25 0.76
CA ASN A 211 -24.66 -10.87 0.12
C ASN A 211 -23.64 -9.73 -0.10
N ILE A 212 -22.38 -9.91 0.29
CA ILE A 212 -21.30 -8.94 0.01
C ILE A 212 -21.12 -8.69 -1.50
N ASN A 213 -21.77 -9.50 -2.34
CA ASN A 213 -21.86 -9.34 -3.79
C ASN A 213 -23.12 -8.59 -4.27
N THR A 214 -24.00 -8.11 -3.38
CA THR A 214 -25.13 -7.25 -3.78
C THR A 214 -24.59 -5.84 -4.04
N PRO A 215 -24.68 -5.31 -5.27
CA PRO A 215 -24.15 -3.98 -5.58
C PRO A 215 -24.82 -2.90 -4.72
N LEU A 216 -24.08 -1.82 -4.43
CA LEU A 216 -24.69 -0.54 -4.04
C LEU A 216 -25.81 -0.18 -5.01
N ASN A 217 -26.77 0.66 -4.58
CA ASN A 217 -27.72 1.19 -5.55
C ASN A 217 -26.93 1.92 -6.67
N ILE A 218 -27.46 1.92 -7.88
CA ILE A 218 -26.72 2.41 -9.04
C ILE A 218 -26.30 3.88 -8.88
N GLU A 219 -27.07 4.67 -8.14
CA GLU A 219 -26.78 6.08 -7.85
C GLU A 219 -25.52 6.26 -6.99
N GLN A 220 -25.37 5.51 -5.90
CA GLN A 220 -24.20 5.54 -5.03
C GLN A 220 -22.92 5.13 -5.76
N SER A 221 -23.04 4.40 -6.87
CA SER A 221 -21.90 4.01 -7.71
C SER A 221 -21.51 5.05 -8.78
N LEU A 222 -22.34 6.08 -8.96
CA LEU A 222 -22.26 7.09 -10.02
C LEU A 222 -22.34 8.53 -9.50
N MET A 223 -22.65 8.74 -8.22
CA MET A 223 -22.83 10.07 -7.62
C MET A 223 -22.21 10.17 -6.22
N LEU A 224 -21.59 11.32 -5.91
CA LEU A 224 -21.07 11.67 -4.59
C LEU A 224 -21.77 12.94 -4.09
N ARG A 225 -22.42 12.83 -2.95
CA ARG A 225 -23.15 13.91 -2.28
C ARG A 225 -22.17 14.75 -1.48
N LEU A 226 -22.25 16.07 -1.62
CA LEU A 226 -21.30 17.03 -1.08
C LEU A 226 -22.00 18.06 -0.18
N ASP A 227 -21.30 18.54 0.85
CA ASP A 227 -21.74 19.73 1.60
C ASP A 227 -21.61 21.02 0.77
N SER A 228 -22.04 22.16 1.32
CA SER A 228 -21.98 23.47 0.65
C SER A 228 -20.58 23.98 0.39
N GLN A 229 -19.55 23.36 0.97
CA GLN A 229 -18.13 23.64 0.69
C GLN A 229 -17.55 22.67 -0.35
N GLY A 230 -18.36 21.76 -0.91
CA GLY A 230 -17.93 20.80 -1.92
C GLY A 230 -17.18 19.61 -1.34
N ARG A 231 -17.30 19.36 -0.04
CA ARG A 231 -16.66 18.22 0.62
C ARG A 231 -17.63 17.03 0.67
N PRO A 232 -17.16 15.81 0.39
CA PRO A 232 -18.01 14.63 0.46
C PRO A 232 -18.63 14.43 1.83
N LEU A 233 -19.93 14.17 1.85
CA LEU A 233 -20.63 13.79 3.06
C LEU A 233 -20.12 12.44 3.57
N ARG A 234 -20.03 12.31 4.90
CA ARG A 234 -19.62 11.07 5.56
C ARG A 234 -20.54 9.89 5.24
N TRP A 235 -21.84 10.15 5.14
CA TRP A 235 -22.86 9.12 4.96
C TRP A 235 -23.63 9.30 3.66
N GLN A 236 -23.06 8.78 2.58
CA GLN A 236 -23.62 8.83 1.23
C GLN A 236 -24.89 7.98 1.03
N TYR A 237 -25.28 7.20 2.03
CA TYR A 237 -26.47 6.34 1.98
C TYR A 237 -27.67 6.87 2.75
N LEU A 238 -27.49 7.91 3.58
CA LEU A 238 -28.60 8.50 4.33
C LEU A 238 -29.54 9.26 3.38
N GLU A 239 -30.81 9.33 3.74
CA GLU A 239 -31.79 10.13 3.01
C GLU A 239 -31.47 11.62 3.14
N PHE A 240 -31.88 12.43 2.16
CA PHE A 240 -31.61 13.87 2.15
C PHE A 240 -32.06 14.58 3.44
N ASN A 241 -33.20 14.18 3.99
CA ASN A 241 -33.74 14.78 5.22
C ASN A 241 -32.92 14.43 6.48
N GLU A 242 -32.16 13.34 6.45
CA GLU A 242 -31.30 12.92 7.57
C GLU A 242 -29.89 13.53 7.45
N ALA A 243 -29.40 13.71 6.22
CA ALA A 243 -28.11 14.34 5.94
C ALA A 243 -28.19 15.17 4.64
N PRO A 244 -28.63 16.44 4.71
CA PRO A 244 -28.75 17.28 3.52
C PRO A 244 -27.40 17.50 2.84
N TRP A 245 -27.37 17.41 1.50
CA TRP A 245 -26.24 17.83 0.67
C TRP A 245 -26.59 19.11 -0.09
N ALA A 246 -25.57 19.87 -0.45
CA ALA A 246 -25.73 21.07 -1.29
C ALA A 246 -25.45 20.78 -2.76
N CYS A 247 -24.60 19.78 -3.04
CA CYS A 247 -24.27 19.40 -4.40
C CYS A 247 -24.15 17.90 -4.57
N VAL A 248 -24.26 17.48 -5.82
CA VAL A 248 -23.95 16.11 -6.22
C VAL A 248 -22.94 16.15 -7.36
N ASP A 249 -21.85 15.42 -7.16
CA ASP A 249 -20.85 15.17 -8.17
C ASP A 249 -21.23 13.91 -8.95
N TYR A 250 -21.40 14.02 -10.26
CA TYR A 250 -21.89 12.96 -11.15
C TYR A 250 -20.77 12.39 -12.03
N PHE A 251 -20.63 11.07 -12.01
CA PHE A 251 -19.50 10.34 -12.58
C PHE A 251 -19.95 9.33 -13.62
N GLU A 252 -20.10 9.77 -14.86
CA GLU A 252 -20.54 8.88 -15.92
C GLU A 252 -19.39 8.00 -16.43
N LYS A 253 -19.38 6.73 -16.03
CA LYS A 253 -18.34 5.73 -16.39
C LYS A 253 -18.27 5.38 -17.89
N ARG A 254 -19.20 5.85 -18.73
CA ARG A 254 -19.42 5.33 -20.09
C ARG A 254 -19.24 6.32 -21.25
N ILE A 255 -18.97 7.60 -21.00
CA ILE A 255 -18.80 8.55 -22.11
C ILE A 255 -17.34 8.57 -22.57
N ARG A 256 -17.13 8.27 -23.85
CA ARG A 256 -15.85 8.40 -24.55
C ARG A 256 -15.64 9.90 -24.86
N TRP A 257 -15.20 10.67 -23.84
CA TRP A 257 -14.84 12.10 -23.87
C TRP A 257 -16.00 13.12 -24.01
N PRO A 258 -15.91 14.30 -23.36
CA PRO A 258 -14.82 14.77 -22.50
C PRO A 258 -14.92 14.21 -21.08
N LEU A 259 -13.78 13.73 -20.56
CA LEU A 259 -13.62 13.35 -19.16
C LEU A 259 -13.66 14.63 -18.30
N GLY A 260 -14.33 14.59 -17.15
CA GLY A 260 -14.44 15.74 -16.27
C GLY A 260 -15.46 15.55 -15.15
N VAL A 261 -15.42 16.47 -14.20
CA VAL A 261 -16.27 16.50 -13.00
C VAL A 261 -17.53 17.31 -13.31
N ARG A 262 -18.71 16.69 -13.19
CA ARG A 262 -20.00 17.36 -13.32
C ARG A 262 -20.63 17.54 -11.94
N LEU A 263 -20.67 18.78 -11.47
CA LEU A 263 -21.31 19.13 -10.21
C LEU A 263 -22.69 19.70 -10.50
N TRP A 264 -23.70 19.17 -9.84
CA TRP A 264 -25.06 19.70 -9.84
C TRP A 264 -25.32 20.40 -8.51
N ALA A 265 -25.81 21.63 -8.55
CA ALA A 265 -26.27 22.35 -7.37
C ALA A 265 -27.63 21.78 -6.97
N VAL A 266 -27.68 21.20 -5.79
CA VAL A 266 -28.85 20.54 -5.22
C VAL A 266 -29.27 21.34 -3.99
N ASP A 267 -30.03 22.39 -4.23
CA ASP A 267 -30.66 23.19 -3.19
C ASP A 267 -32.18 23.13 -3.37
N PRO A 268 -32.95 22.66 -2.37
CA PRO A 268 -34.41 22.70 -2.40
C PRO A 268 -35.00 24.09 -2.69
N SER A 269 -34.29 25.18 -2.36
CA SER A 269 -34.69 26.54 -2.70
C SER A 269 -34.77 26.76 -4.22
N LEU A 270 -33.87 26.12 -4.98
CA LEU A 270 -33.80 26.19 -6.45
C LEU A 270 -34.92 25.40 -7.15
N ALA A 271 -35.68 24.59 -6.41
CA ALA A 271 -36.86 23.90 -6.92
C ALA A 271 -38.09 24.81 -7.09
N SER A 272 -37.97 26.09 -6.75
CA SER A 272 -38.97 27.14 -7.03
C SER A 272 -38.95 27.55 -8.51
N HIS A 273 -40.01 28.21 -8.98
CA HIS A 273 -40.07 28.72 -10.36
C HIS A 273 -39.49 30.14 -10.41
N TYR A 274 -38.53 30.36 -11.31
CA TYR A 274 -37.80 31.62 -11.49
C TYR A 274 -37.95 32.14 -12.91
N ASN A 275 -38.14 33.44 -13.09
CA ASN A 275 -37.96 34.08 -14.41
C ASN A 275 -36.46 34.19 -14.77
N LEU A 276 -36.15 34.58 -16.00
CA LEU A 276 -34.77 34.62 -16.49
C LEU A 276 -33.84 35.53 -15.65
N ILE A 277 -34.31 36.71 -15.22
CA ILE A 277 -33.51 37.64 -14.41
C ILE A 277 -33.17 37.00 -13.06
N GLN A 278 -34.16 36.38 -12.42
CA GLN A 278 -33.96 35.67 -11.16
C GLN A 278 -33.05 34.46 -11.35
N ALA A 279 -33.20 33.71 -12.44
CA ALA A 279 -32.33 32.60 -12.79
C ALA A 279 -30.86 33.03 -12.91
N GLY A 280 -30.60 34.10 -13.67
CA GLY A 280 -29.25 34.67 -13.77
C GLY A 280 -28.71 35.14 -12.43
N THR A 281 -29.52 35.84 -11.63
CA THR A 281 -29.12 36.34 -10.30
C THR A 281 -28.70 35.19 -9.36
N ASN A 282 -29.48 34.10 -9.32
CA ASN A 282 -29.16 32.94 -8.48
C ASN A 282 -27.88 32.24 -8.96
N ILE A 283 -27.65 32.13 -10.27
CA ILE A 283 -26.39 31.56 -10.80
C ILE A 283 -25.20 32.45 -10.40
N ASP A 284 -25.32 33.77 -10.52
CA ASP A 284 -24.28 34.71 -10.12
C ASP A 284 -24.00 34.67 -8.61
N GLU A 285 -25.01 34.42 -7.78
CA GLU A 285 -24.87 34.18 -6.34
C GLU A 285 -24.10 32.89 -6.07
N LEU A 286 -24.42 31.78 -6.74
CA LEU A 286 -23.66 30.53 -6.61
C LEU A 286 -22.18 30.71 -6.98
N ILE A 287 -21.89 31.47 -8.04
CA ILE A 287 -20.52 31.81 -8.46
C ILE A 287 -19.81 32.65 -7.39
N ARG A 288 -20.47 33.70 -6.91
CA ARG A 288 -19.92 34.65 -5.94
C ARG A 288 -19.62 34.00 -4.60
N ASP A 289 -20.50 33.11 -4.16
CA ASP A 289 -20.39 32.41 -2.87
C ASP A 289 -19.45 31.21 -2.95
N ASN A 290 -18.87 30.93 -4.13
CA ASN A 290 -18.06 29.75 -4.39
C ASN A 290 -18.79 28.47 -3.95
N HIS A 291 -20.07 28.37 -4.29
CA HIS A 291 -20.95 27.31 -3.83
C HIS A 291 -20.38 25.95 -4.22
N CYS A 292 -20.28 25.04 -3.24
CA CYS A 292 -19.58 23.75 -3.35
C CYS A 292 -18.14 23.83 -3.87
N GLY A 293 -17.43 24.92 -3.54
CA GLY A 293 -16.05 25.13 -3.96
C GLY A 293 -15.89 25.35 -5.46
N ASN A 294 -16.93 25.84 -6.14
CA ASN A 294 -16.91 26.10 -7.57
C ASN A 294 -17.43 27.51 -7.92
N THR A 295 -16.82 28.11 -8.94
CA THR A 295 -17.13 29.45 -9.47
C THR A 295 -17.57 29.43 -10.93
N ASN A 296 -17.84 28.26 -11.53
CA ASN A 296 -18.18 28.11 -12.95
C ASN A 296 -19.60 27.58 -13.20
N TRP A 297 -20.52 27.87 -12.27
CA TRP A 297 -21.94 27.51 -12.37
C TRP A 297 -22.60 28.12 -13.60
N ARG A 298 -23.43 27.32 -14.27
CA ARG A 298 -24.21 27.73 -15.45
C ARG A 298 -25.51 26.93 -15.57
N LEU A 299 -26.34 27.32 -16.53
CA LEU A 299 -27.45 26.48 -17.00
C LEU A 299 -26.89 25.20 -17.68
N PRO A 300 -27.51 24.03 -17.43
CA PRO A 300 -27.15 22.80 -18.13
C PRO A 300 -27.60 22.85 -19.58
N THR A 301 -26.85 22.20 -20.47
CA THR A 301 -27.33 21.97 -21.85
C THR A 301 -28.51 21.00 -21.86
N VAL A 302 -29.29 20.99 -22.94
CA VAL A 302 -30.37 19.99 -23.14
C VAL A 302 -29.84 18.56 -22.96
N GLN A 303 -28.68 18.25 -23.53
CA GLN A 303 -28.08 16.91 -23.44
C GLN A 303 -27.68 16.56 -22.00
N GLU A 304 -27.10 17.51 -21.26
CA GLU A 304 -26.72 17.30 -19.85
C GLU A 304 -27.96 17.07 -18.98
N MET A 305 -29.01 17.86 -19.17
CA MET A 305 -30.26 17.73 -18.43
C MET A 305 -30.95 16.38 -18.71
N MET A 306 -31.03 16.00 -19.99
CA MET A 306 -31.63 14.72 -20.41
C MET A 306 -30.83 13.51 -19.92
N SER A 307 -29.53 13.65 -19.60
CA SER A 307 -28.72 12.54 -19.05
C SER A 307 -29.14 12.09 -17.65
N LEU A 308 -29.90 12.94 -16.94
CA LEU A 308 -30.46 12.66 -15.62
C LEU A 308 -31.82 11.94 -15.67
N ILE A 309 -32.38 11.75 -16.86
CA ILE A 309 -33.68 11.09 -17.08
C ILE A 309 -33.46 9.69 -17.66
N ASP A 310 -34.15 8.71 -17.09
CA ASP A 310 -34.16 7.35 -17.60
C ASP A 310 -35.00 7.29 -18.90
N SER A 311 -34.39 6.79 -19.99
CA SER A 311 -35.01 6.82 -21.32
C SER A 311 -36.29 6.00 -21.40
N ASP A 312 -36.38 4.95 -20.59
CA ASP A 312 -37.43 3.92 -20.70
C ASP A 312 -38.62 4.26 -19.82
N SER A 313 -38.37 4.66 -18.57
CA SER A 313 -39.40 5.03 -17.60
C SER A 313 -39.81 6.49 -17.67
N GLY A 314 -38.97 7.37 -18.25
CA GLY A 314 -39.20 8.80 -18.22
C GLY A 314 -39.09 9.40 -16.81
N ALA A 315 -38.56 8.66 -15.83
CA ALA A 315 -38.35 9.13 -14.47
C ALA A 315 -36.93 9.67 -14.27
N TRP A 316 -36.67 10.33 -13.13
CA TRP A 316 -35.30 10.62 -12.72
C TRP A 316 -34.48 9.32 -12.64
N ARG A 317 -33.27 9.35 -13.19
CA ARG A 317 -32.31 8.26 -13.14
C ARG A 317 -31.65 8.13 -11.75
N PHE A 318 -31.61 9.23 -11.00
CA PHE A 318 -30.96 9.34 -9.70
C PHE A 318 -31.87 9.99 -8.62
N PRO A 319 -33.08 9.48 -8.39
CA PRO A 319 -34.07 10.10 -7.50
C PRO A 319 -33.63 10.23 -6.04
N LEU A 320 -32.68 9.40 -5.56
CA LEU A 320 -32.19 9.49 -4.17
C LEU A 320 -31.11 10.55 -3.99
N SER A 321 -30.41 10.91 -5.06
CA SER A 321 -29.32 11.89 -5.04
C SER A 321 -29.78 13.27 -5.52
N LEU A 322 -30.83 13.30 -6.34
CA LEU A 322 -31.49 14.51 -6.81
C LEU A 322 -32.87 14.64 -6.13
N PRO A 323 -32.95 15.17 -4.89
CA PRO A 323 -34.20 15.36 -4.13
C PRO A 323 -35.08 16.51 -4.70
N VAL A 324 -35.05 16.71 -6.02
CA VAL A 324 -35.88 17.70 -6.72
C VAL A 324 -37.19 17.05 -7.17
N SER A 325 -38.31 17.72 -6.90
CA SER A 325 -39.63 17.19 -7.22
C SER A 325 -40.11 17.61 -8.61
N GLY A 326 -40.67 16.64 -9.35
CA GLY A 326 -41.36 16.86 -10.61
C GLY A 326 -40.45 17.10 -11.82
N LEU A 327 -40.91 16.64 -12.98
CA LEU A 327 -40.24 16.72 -14.29
C LEU A 327 -40.77 17.90 -15.13
N GLY A 328 -41.23 18.97 -14.47
CA GLY A 328 -41.78 20.15 -15.14
C GLY A 328 -40.73 20.98 -15.90
N PRO A 329 -40.98 22.28 -16.14
CA PRO A 329 -40.07 23.14 -16.89
C PRO A 329 -38.80 23.47 -16.11
N TYR A 330 -37.64 23.29 -16.74
CA TYR A 330 -36.32 23.67 -16.23
C TYR A 330 -35.61 24.62 -17.19
N TRP A 331 -34.87 25.58 -16.64
CA TRP A 331 -33.96 26.40 -17.43
C TRP A 331 -32.77 25.57 -17.92
N VAL A 332 -32.49 25.67 -19.21
CA VAL A 332 -31.37 25.03 -19.90
C VAL A 332 -30.67 26.02 -20.82
N GLN A 333 -29.47 25.66 -21.26
CA GLN A 333 -28.72 26.35 -22.28
C GLN A 333 -28.95 25.68 -23.65
N GLY A 334 -29.37 26.45 -24.64
CA GLY A 334 -29.50 26.04 -26.03
C GLY A 334 -28.16 25.94 -26.75
N ASP A 335 -28.18 25.49 -28.01
CA ASP A 335 -26.98 25.17 -28.79
C ASP A 335 -26.10 26.39 -29.10
N GLN A 336 -26.67 27.61 -29.12
CA GLN A 336 -25.90 28.87 -29.31
C GLN A 336 -25.57 29.55 -27.97
N GLY A 337 -25.84 28.89 -26.84
CA GLY A 337 -25.55 29.40 -25.50
C GLY A 337 -26.66 30.24 -24.87
N GLU A 338 -27.78 30.41 -25.54
CA GLU A 338 -28.97 31.14 -25.12
C GLU A 338 -29.79 30.37 -24.07
N PRO A 339 -30.44 31.06 -23.11
CA PRO A 339 -31.31 30.42 -22.14
C PRO A 339 -32.63 29.97 -22.79
N GLN A 340 -33.05 28.74 -22.51
CA GLN A 340 -34.28 28.14 -22.98
C GLN A 340 -34.99 27.41 -21.83
N VAL A 341 -36.27 27.07 -22.02
CA VAL A 341 -37.02 26.24 -21.06
C VAL A 341 -37.25 24.85 -21.67
N LEU A 342 -36.77 23.82 -21.00
CA LEU A 342 -37.01 22.42 -21.35
C LEU A 342 -38.06 21.84 -20.41
N ASP A 343 -39.16 21.35 -20.97
CA ASP A 343 -40.13 20.53 -20.22
C ASP A 343 -39.69 19.07 -20.29
N LEU A 344 -39.34 18.46 -19.15
CA LEU A 344 -38.77 17.10 -19.13
C LEU A 344 -39.82 16.00 -19.32
N VAL A 345 -41.11 16.31 -19.18
CA VAL A 345 -42.21 15.36 -19.46
C VAL A 345 -42.40 15.22 -20.96
N THR A 346 -42.58 16.34 -21.65
CA THR A 346 -42.81 16.40 -23.11
C THR A 346 -41.52 16.27 -23.92
N LYS A 347 -40.38 16.62 -23.32
CA LYS A 347 -39.06 16.75 -23.95
C LYS A 347 -39.00 17.83 -25.03
N GLU A 348 -39.90 18.81 -24.93
CA GLU A 348 -39.99 19.95 -25.86
C GLU A 348 -39.28 21.19 -25.29
N ILE A 349 -38.70 21.98 -26.20
CA ILE A 349 -38.10 23.28 -25.89
C ILE A 349 -39.14 24.37 -26.11
N ASN A 350 -39.24 25.28 -25.15
CA ASN A 350 -40.04 26.48 -25.25
C ASN A 350 -39.17 27.72 -25.07
N GLU A 351 -39.40 28.75 -25.89
CA GLU A 351 -38.79 30.08 -25.78
C GLU A 351 -39.50 30.97 -24.73
N SER A 352 -40.21 30.35 -23.78
CA SER A 352 -41.13 31.00 -22.83
C SER A 352 -40.46 32.02 -21.90
N THR A 353 -41.23 33.04 -21.53
CA THR A 353 -40.90 34.03 -20.47
C THR A 353 -41.45 33.63 -19.08
N GLU A 354 -42.09 32.47 -18.98
CA GLU A 354 -42.66 31.96 -17.74
C GLU A 354 -41.57 31.45 -16.78
N ALA A 355 -41.93 31.39 -15.50
CA ALA A 355 -41.00 30.98 -14.45
C ALA A 355 -40.75 29.45 -14.52
N ALA A 356 -39.49 29.04 -14.58
CA ALA A 356 -39.05 27.64 -14.63
C ALA A 356 -38.07 27.31 -13.49
N LYS A 357 -37.88 26.02 -13.19
CA LYS A 357 -36.98 25.58 -12.10
C LYS A 357 -35.51 25.65 -12.50
N LEU A 358 -34.63 25.69 -11.51
CA LEU A 358 -33.18 25.68 -11.70
C LEU A 358 -32.58 24.36 -11.24
N LEU A 359 -31.68 23.83 -12.06
CA LEU A 359 -30.74 22.78 -11.66
C LEU A 359 -29.36 23.13 -12.24
N PRO A 360 -28.65 24.12 -11.66
CA PRO A 360 -27.39 24.61 -12.19
C PRO A 360 -26.33 23.50 -12.22
N ILE A 361 -25.48 23.55 -13.24
CA ILE A 361 -24.37 22.63 -13.42
C ILE A 361 -23.05 23.41 -13.45
N ALA A 362 -22.02 22.80 -12.90
CA ALA A 362 -20.63 23.19 -13.04
C ALA A 362 -19.86 22.02 -13.66
N PHE A 363 -19.07 22.29 -14.70
CA PHE A 363 -18.25 21.27 -15.37
C PHE A 363 -16.78 21.66 -15.37
N THR A 364 -15.92 20.78 -14.88
CA THR A 364 -14.47 20.92 -14.98
C THR A 364 -13.92 19.78 -15.81
N ALA A 365 -13.43 20.09 -17.02
CA ALA A 365 -12.79 19.08 -17.86
C ALA A 365 -11.49 18.61 -17.20
N ASP A 366 -11.25 17.30 -17.21
CA ASP A 366 -9.94 16.78 -16.83
C ASP A 366 -8.91 17.21 -17.88
N ALA A 367 -7.71 17.54 -17.44
CA ALA A 367 -6.60 17.75 -18.35
C ALA A 367 -6.40 16.47 -19.18
N PRO A 368 -6.28 16.55 -20.51
CA PRO A 368 -5.99 15.37 -21.32
C PRO A 368 -4.66 14.76 -20.86
N PRO A 369 -4.51 13.42 -20.88
CA PRO A 369 -3.25 12.78 -20.55
C PRO A 369 -2.11 13.39 -21.37
N PRO A 370 -0.93 13.60 -20.77
CA PRO A 370 0.22 14.11 -21.51
C PRO A 370 0.52 13.17 -22.68
N THR A 371 0.94 13.74 -23.80
CA THR A 371 1.38 12.99 -24.98
C THR A 371 2.73 13.52 -25.44
N ALA A 372 3.53 12.64 -26.04
CA ALA A 372 4.75 13.01 -26.73
C ALA A 372 4.61 12.60 -28.21
N VAL A 373 5.02 13.49 -29.10
CA VAL A 373 5.08 13.18 -30.53
C VAL A 373 6.14 12.11 -30.72
N ARG A 374 5.79 11.05 -31.45
CA ARG A 374 6.76 10.02 -31.82
C ARG A 374 7.67 10.55 -32.92
N ASP A 375 8.96 10.51 -32.68
CA ASP A 375 9.98 10.91 -33.64
C ASP A 375 11.23 10.07 -33.42
N THR A 376 11.90 9.64 -34.48
CA THR A 376 13.15 8.84 -34.37
C THR A 376 14.32 9.79 -34.43
N THR A 377 15.16 9.81 -33.40
CA THR A 377 16.33 10.71 -33.41
C THR A 377 17.39 10.16 -34.38
N PRO A 378 17.83 10.93 -35.39
CA PRO A 378 18.90 10.49 -36.28
C PRO A 378 20.18 10.17 -35.50
N VAL A 379 20.79 9.02 -35.77
CA VAL A 379 21.98 8.54 -35.05
C VAL A 379 23.05 8.05 -36.03
N ASN A 380 24.30 8.48 -35.82
CA ASN A 380 25.47 7.93 -36.50
C ASN A 380 26.10 6.87 -35.59
N LEU A 381 25.85 5.59 -35.89
CA LEU A 381 26.29 4.47 -35.04
C LEU A 381 27.81 4.37 -34.92
N VAL A 382 28.57 4.73 -35.97
CA VAL A 382 30.04 4.72 -35.95
C VAL A 382 30.57 5.77 -35.00
N GLN A 383 30.05 7.00 -35.08
CA GLN A 383 30.43 8.08 -34.17
C GLN A 383 30.03 7.72 -32.73
N LEU A 384 28.85 7.13 -32.54
CA LEU A 384 28.35 6.74 -31.24
C LEU A 384 29.24 5.66 -30.60
N ARG A 385 29.59 4.60 -31.34
CA ARG A 385 30.55 3.59 -30.89
C ARG A 385 31.87 4.22 -30.47
N ASN A 386 32.46 5.07 -31.31
CA ASN A 386 33.73 5.73 -31.00
C ASN A 386 33.66 6.54 -29.69
N ALA A 387 32.53 7.17 -29.40
CA ALA A 387 32.31 7.91 -28.17
C ALA A 387 32.15 7.01 -26.94
N TYR A 388 31.38 5.92 -27.04
CA TYR A 388 31.13 4.99 -25.92
C TYR A 388 32.27 4.00 -25.67
N SER A 389 33.14 3.76 -26.65
CA SER A 389 34.37 2.96 -26.46
C SER A 389 35.45 3.68 -25.64
N GLN A 390 35.25 4.96 -25.29
CA GLN A 390 36.07 5.67 -24.32
C GLN A 390 35.68 5.28 -22.88
N PRO A 391 36.54 5.52 -21.87
CA PRO A 391 36.17 5.38 -20.47
C PRO A 391 34.89 6.18 -20.14
N SER A 392 34.04 5.65 -19.24
CA SER A 392 32.69 6.19 -18.99
C SER A 392 32.64 7.67 -18.60
N GLY A 393 33.68 8.19 -17.94
CA GLY A 393 33.84 9.61 -17.63
C GLY A 393 33.99 10.54 -18.86
N LYS A 394 34.19 9.99 -20.06
CA LYS A 394 34.29 10.71 -21.35
C LYS A 394 33.09 10.48 -22.27
N TRP A 395 32.09 9.71 -21.83
CA TRP A 395 30.89 9.47 -22.64
C TRP A 395 30.11 10.76 -22.89
N PRO A 396 29.24 10.80 -23.92
CA PRO A 396 28.27 11.87 -24.08
C PRO A 396 27.50 12.11 -22.78
N LYS A 397 27.32 13.38 -22.42
CA LYS A 397 26.60 13.78 -21.19
C LYS A 397 25.19 13.19 -21.19
N ALA A 398 24.77 12.61 -20.07
CA ALA A 398 23.40 12.15 -19.89
C ALA A 398 22.42 13.33 -19.86
N THR A 399 21.20 13.12 -20.35
CA THR A 399 20.10 14.08 -20.22
C THR A 399 19.23 13.67 -19.04
N LEU A 400 19.25 14.47 -17.99
CA LEU A 400 18.62 14.17 -16.70
C LEU A 400 17.71 15.33 -16.30
N ASP A 401 16.69 15.02 -15.50
CA ASP A 401 15.83 16.03 -14.90
C ASP A 401 16.55 16.78 -13.79
N GLU A 402 16.06 17.99 -13.51
CA GLU A 402 16.60 18.84 -12.46
C GLU A 402 16.51 18.15 -11.09
N GLY A 403 17.60 18.22 -10.32
CA GLY A 403 17.66 17.65 -8.97
C GLY A 403 17.88 16.13 -8.89
N VAL A 404 17.97 15.41 -10.01
CA VAL A 404 18.21 13.97 -10.00
C VAL A 404 19.66 13.65 -9.57
N PRO A 405 19.86 12.87 -8.49
CA PRO A 405 21.19 12.40 -8.09
C PRO A 405 21.64 11.27 -9.02
N PHE A 406 22.57 11.57 -9.94
CA PHE A 406 23.05 10.61 -10.92
C PHE A 406 24.45 10.07 -10.58
N LYS A 407 24.59 8.76 -10.69
CA LYS A 407 25.89 8.07 -10.74
C LYS A 407 26.00 7.35 -12.08
N GLU A 408 27.14 7.49 -12.76
CA GLU A 408 27.34 6.85 -14.05
C GLU A 408 27.22 5.32 -13.94
N LEU A 409 26.76 4.70 -15.02
CA LEU A 409 26.69 3.25 -15.14
C LEU A 409 28.09 2.64 -15.05
N ALA A 410 28.22 1.55 -14.31
CA ALA A 410 29.52 0.94 -14.03
C ALA A 410 29.39 -0.57 -13.76
N SER A 411 30.53 -1.25 -13.73
CA SER A 411 30.62 -2.64 -13.29
C SER A 411 30.31 -2.77 -11.79
N LEU A 412 29.89 -3.97 -11.36
CA LEU A 412 29.59 -4.23 -9.96
C LEU A 412 30.83 -3.96 -9.06
N PRO A 413 30.66 -3.24 -7.94
CA PRO A 413 31.73 -3.04 -6.98
C PRO A 413 31.95 -4.32 -6.16
N PRO A 414 33.04 -4.40 -5.37
CA PRO A 414 33.21 -5.46 -4.38
C PRO A 414 32.00 -5.57 -3.44
N VAL A 415 31.63 -6.80 -3.06
CA VAL A 415 30.55 -7.05 -2.10
C VAL A 415 31.00 -6.66 -0.69
N ALA A 416 30.21 -5.83 -0.02
CA ALA A 416 30.42 -5.48 1.38
C ALA A 416 29.75 -6.49 2.32
N PHE A 417 30.50 -6.99 3.30
CA PHE A 417 29.99 -7.81 4.38
C PHE A 417 29.92 -6.99 5.68
N PRO A 418 28.80 -7.02 6.43
CA PRO A 418 28.70 -6.31 7.70
C PRO A 418 29.75 -6.78 8.71
N GLN A 419 30.21 -5.88 9.57
CA GLN A 419 31.20 -6.22 10.61
C GLN A 419 30.69 -7.30 11.58
N ASN A 420 29.39 -7.29 11.88
CA ASN A 420 28.72 -8.30 12.71
C ASN A 420 28.34 -9.59 11.93
N ASN A 421 28.59 -9.66 10.62
CA ASN A 421 28.40 -10.85 9.80
C ASN A 421 29.49 -10.97 8.70
N PRO A 422 30.76 -11.19 9.09
CA PRO A 422 31.87 -11.27 8.14
C PRO A 422 31.76 -12.51 7.24
N TYR A 423 32.31 -12.49 6.03
CA TYR A 423 32.28 -13.67 5.15
C TYR A 423 33.03 -14.87 5.76
N SER A 424 32.47 -16.08 5.60
CA SER A 424 33.22 -17.34 5.66
C SER A 424 32.60 -18.37 4.70
N PRO A 425 33.41 -19.24 4.06
CA PRO A 425 32.89 -20.28 3.18
C PRO A 425 32.00 -21.30 3.93
N GLU A 426 32.25 -21.51 5.23
CA GLU A 426 31.43 -22.36 6.09
C GLU A 426 30.04 -21.76 6.31
N LYS A 427 29.91 -20.43 6.50
CA LYS A 427 28.61 -19.76 6.55
C LYS A 427 27.87 -19.80 5.22
N VAL A 428 28.57 -19.68 4.09
CA VAL A 428 27.96 -19.88 2.77
C VAL A 428 27.40 -21.29 2.63
N ARG A 429 28.14 -22.32 3.11
CA ARG A 429 27.70 -23.71 3.07
C ARG A 429 26.47 -23.95 3.95
N LEU A 430 26.47 -23.46 5.19
CA LEU A 430 25.33 -23.55 6.10
C LEU A 430 24.12 -22.79 5.53
N GLY A 431 24.32 -21.55 5.07
CA GLY A 431 23.27 -20.74 4.45
C GLY A 431 22.64 -21.42 3.23
N LYS A 432 23.47 -22.04 2.38
CA LYS A 432 22.99 -22.85 1.25
C LYS A 432 22.16 -24.05 1.71
N ALA A 433 22.58 -24.76 2.76
CA ALA A 433 21.79 -25.88 3.29
C ALA A 433 20.41 -25.41 3.74
N LEU A 434 20.36 -24.34 4.54
CA LEU A 434 19.12 -23.74 5.06
C LEU A 434 18.21 -23.24 3.93
N PHE A 435 18.77 -22.56 2.93
CA PHE A 435 18.01 -21.95 1.82
C PHE A 435 17.23 -22.96 0.97
N PHE A 436 17.73 -24.20 0.88
CA PHE A 436 17.13 -25.27 0.08
C PHE A 436 16.34 -26.27 0.93
N ASP A 437 16.30 -26.11 2.25
CA ASP A 437 15.66 -27.07 3.14
C ASP A 437 14.15 -26.84 3.26
N LYS A 438 13.38 -27.74 2.66
CA LYS A 438 11.91 -27.72 2.73
C LYS A 438 11.39 -28.05 4.12
N ASN A 439 12.18 -28.70 4.98
CA ASN A 439 11.78 -28.96 6.37
C ASN A 439 11.58 -27.69 7.18
N LEU A 440 11.96 -26.52 6.67
CA LEU A 440 11.82 -25.24 7.36
C LEU A 440 10.52 -24.50 6.98
N SER A 441 9.54 -25.17 6.35
CA SER A 441 8.16 -24.70 6.24
C SER A 441 7.18 -25.54 7.05
N LYS A 442 6.03 -24.98 7.43
CA LYS A 442 4.98 -25.65 8.21
C LYS A 442 4.67 -27.06 7.69
N GLN A 443 4.44 -27.17 6.38
CA GLN A 443 4.07 -28.41 5.68
C GLN A 443 5.27 -29.21 5.13
N ARG A 444 6.50 -28.79 5.43
CA ARG A 444 7.74 -29.45 5.00
C ARG A 444 7.89 -29.57 3.47
N ASN A 445 7.40 -28.60 2.72
CA ASN A 445 7.27 -28.66 1.26
C ASN A 445 7.76 -27.40 0.51
N ILE A 446 8.06 -26.33 1.23
CA ILE A 446 8.49 -25.03 0.68
C ILE A 446 9.83 -24.66 1.32
N ALA A 447 10.77 -24.21 0.51
CA ALA A 447 12.03 -23.61 0.94
C ALA A 447 12.18 -22.24 0.26
N CYS A 448 13.19 -21.45 0.63
CA CYS A 448 13.51 -20.21 -0.08
C CYS A 448 13.69 -20.48 -1.59
N SER A 449 14.35 -21.60 -1.93
CA SER A 449 14.56 -22.05 -3.30
C SER A 449 13.30 -22.45 -4.06
N SER A 450 12.13 -22.57 -3.41
CA SER A 450 10.85 -22.83 -4.10
C SER A 450 10.34 -21.62 -4.88
N CYS A 451 10.70 -20.41 -4.44
CA CYS A 451 10.33 -19.15 -5.09
C CYS A 451 11.55 -18.43 -5.69
N HIS A 452 12.76 -18.79 -5.27
CA HIS A 452 14.03 -18.26 -5.78
C HIS A 452 14.83 -19.38 -6.43
N ILE A 453 14.40 -19.81 -7.61
CA ILE A 453 14.87 -21.01 -8.30
C ILE A 453 16.16 -20.68 -9.07
N PRO A 454 17.30 -21.35 -8.82
CA PRO A 454 18.58 -21.02 -9.46
C PRO A 454 18.53 -21.00 -10.99
N ASP A 455 17.88 -21.99 -11.60
CA ASP A 455 17.76 -22.13 -13.06
C ASP A 455 16.75 -21.15 -13.68
N GLN A 456 16.03 -20.39 -12.86
CA GLN A 456 15.13 -19.31 -13.29
C GLN A 456 15.65 -17.94 -12.82
N HIS A 457 16.98 -17.78 -12.87
CA HIS A 457 17.67 -16.56 -12.46
C HIS A 457 17.30 -16.11 -11.04
N TRP A 458 17.07 -17.08 -10.15
CA TRP A 458 16.73 -16.87 -8.75
C TRP A 458 15.40 -16.13 -8.50
N GLY A 459 14.51 -16.12 -9.50
CA GLY A 459 13.06 -15.92 -9.34
C GLY A 459 12.31 -17.24 -9.55
N ASP A 460 11.00 -17.17 -9.82
CA ASP A 460 10.16 -18.36 -10.09
C ASP A 460 9.40 -18.33 -11.41
N GLY A 461 9.65 -17.32 -12.26
CA GLY A 461 9.01 -17.19 -13.58
C GLY A 461 7.49 -17.03 -13.52
N ARG A 462 6.91 -16.74 -12.35
CA ARG A 462 5.46 -16.66 -12.15
C ARG A 462 5.02 -15.25 -11.84
N LYS A 463 3.75 -14.98 -12.13
CA LYS A 463 3.11 -13.71 -11.76
C LYS A 463 3.11 -13.50 -10.24
N LEU A 464 2.69 -14.53 -9.51
CA LEU A 464 2.66 -14.59 -8.05
C LEU A 464 3.14 -15.97 -7.63
N SER A 465 3.96 -16.03 -6.57
CA SER A 465 4.52 -17.28 -6.09
C SER A 465 3.48 -18.10 -5.32
N PRO A 466 3.36 -19.42 -5.57
CA PRO A 466 2.57 -20.31 -4.75
C PRO A 466 3.22 -20.49 -3.38
N GLY A 467 2.45 -20.31 -2.32
CA GLY A 467 2.86 -20.59 -0.95
C GLY A 467 2.09 -21.74 -0.31
N THR A 468 1.98 -21.72 1.02
CA THR A 468 1.25 -22.74 1.79
C THR A 468 -0.25 -22.75 1.48
N ASP A 469 -0.89 -23.92 1.66
CA ASP A 469 -2.34 -24.13 1.49
C ASP A 469 -2.89 -23.77 0.10
N GLY A 470 -2.05 -23.83 -0.94
CA GLY A 470 -2.43 -23.51 -2.32
C GLY A 470 -2.77 -22.03 -2.54
N LYS A 471 -2.42 -21.15 -1.59
CA LYS A 471 -2.61 -19.71 -1.72
C LYS A 471 -1.37 -19.10 -2.39
N ASN A 472 -1.60 -18.10 -3.23
CA ASN A 472 -0.51 -17.32 -3.79
C ASN A 472 -0.12 -16.18 -2.85
N GLY A 473 1.16 -15.81 -2.89
CA GLY A 473 1.65 -14.57 -2.33
C GLY A 473 1.03 -13.34 -2.99
N ARG A 474 1.35 -12.16 -2.46
CA ARG A 474 0.76 -10.89 -2.91
C ARG A 474 1.54 -10.20 -4.04
N ARG A 475 2.81 -10.55 -4.21
CA ARG A 475 3.73 -9.93 -5.17
C ARG A 475 4.48 -10.98 -5.98
N ASN A 476 5.02 -10.55 -7.11
CA ASN A 476 6.01 -11.30 -7.87
C ASN A 476 7.29 -11.46 -7.02
N ALA A 477 7.83 -12.67 -6.94
CA ALA A 477 9.08 -12.93 -6.24
C ALA A 477 10.24 -12.26 -6.98
N MET A 478 10.94 -11.35 -6.30
CA MET A 478 12.11 -10.70 -6.88
C MET A 478 13.25 -11.71 -7.04
N PRO A 479 14.00 -11.66 -8.14
CA PRO A 479 15.30 -12.34 -8.24
C PRO A 479 16.21 -11.96 -7.07
N ILE A 480 16.92 -12.94 -6.50
CA ILE A 480 17.89 -12.66 -5.43
C ILE A 480 19.34 -12.46 -5.91
N LEU A 481 19.59 -12.52 -7.22
CA LEU A 481 20.89 -12.10 -7.75
C LEU A 481 21.14 -10.63 -7.42
N ASN A 482 22.33 -10.32 -6.92
CA ASN A 482 22.80 -8.98 -6.56
C ASN A 482 22.11 -8.33 -5.34
N VAL A 483 21.34 -9.07 -4.54
CA VAL A 483 20.68 -8.48 -3.34
C VAL A 483 21.66 -7.97 -2.28
N ALA A 484 22.92 -8.39 -2.36
CA ALA A 484 24.02 -7.87 -1.55
C ALA A 484 24.20 -6.34 -1.66
N TYR A 485 23.82 -5.75 -2.81
CA TYR A 485 23.97 -4.32 -3.06
C TYR A 485 22.73 -3.50 -2.71
N ASN A 486 21.64 -4.15 -2.26
CA ASN A 486 20.42 -3.45 -1.89
C ASN A 486 20.61 -2.67 -0.56
N THR A 487 20.09 -1.45 -0.47
CA THR A 487 20.03 -0.65 0.78
C THR A 487 18.83 -1.01 1.65
N SER A 488 17.80 -1.62 1.05
CA SER A 488 16.62 -2.15 1.72
C SER A 488 16.06 -3.33 0.93
N GLN A 489 15.42 -4.28 1.59
CA GLN A 489 14.84 -5.47 0.95
C GLN A 489 13.32 -5.36 0.80
N PHE A 490 12.75 -6.26 -0.02
CA PHE A 490 11.37 -6.23 -0.54
C PHE A 490 11.09 -5.10 -1.53
N TRP A 491 9.97 -5.23 -2.25
CA TRP A 491 9.46 -4.22 -3.17
C TRP A 491 9.14 -2.88 -2.49
N ASP A 492 8.70 -2.90 -1.22
CA ASP A 492 8.33 -1.72 -0.43
C ASP A 492 9.48 -1.20 0.47
N GLY A 493 10.59 -1.92 0.54
CA GLY A 493 11.76 -1.54 1.33
C GLY A 493 11.54 -1.65 2.84
N ARG A 494 10.65 -2.54 3.31
CA ARG A 494 10.24 -2.60 4.73
C ARG A 494 11.31 -3.10 5.71
N VAL A 495 12.40 -3.70 5.21
CA VAL A 495 13.52 -4.12 6.05
C VAL A 495 14.85 -3.60 5.52
N GLY A 496 15.77 -3.30 6.44
CA GLY A 496 17.07 -2.70 6.13
C GLY A 496 18.20 -3.69 5.85
N SER A 497 18.03 -4.99 6.12
CA SER A 497 19.09 -6.00 5.98
C SER A 497 18.57 -7.32 5.42
N LEU A 498 19.49 -8.11 4.85
CA LEU A 498 19.20 -9.48 4.41
C LEU A 498 18.96 -10.41 5.61
N GLU A 499 19.69 -10.19 6.71
CA GLU A 499 19.51 -10.92 7.96
C GLU A 499 18.08 -10.80 8.48
N GLU A 500 17.48 -9.60 8.44
CA GLU A 500 16.10 -9.45 8.87
C GLU A 500 15.13 -9.98 7.82
N GLN A 501 15.42 -9.75 6.53
CA GLN A 501 14.60 -10.25 5.43
C GLN A 501 14.40 -11.77 5.51
N SER A 502 15.44 -12.54 5.85
CA SER A 502 15.43 -14.01 5.74
C SER A 502 14.41 -14.71 6.64
N ILE A 503 13.92 -14.05 7.70
CA ILE A 503 12.92 -14.63 8.61
C ILE A 503 11.48 -14.25 8.25
N HIS A 504 11.28 -13.22 7.42
CA HIS A 504 9.93 -12.81 7.02
C HIS A 504 9.20 -13.91 6.23
N PRO A 505 9.83 -14.57 5.22
CA PRO A 505 9.19 -15.68 4.52
C PRO A 505 8.86 -16.87 5.41
N ILE A 506 9.68 -17.11 6.44
CA ILE A 506 9.50 -18.20 7.41
C ILE A 506 8.15 -18.04 8.10
N VAL A 507 7.84 -16.86 8.63
CA VAL A 507 6.63 -16.59 9.43
C VAL A 507 5.40 -16.21 8.60
N ASP A 508 5.57 -15.79 7.35
CA ASP A 508 4.46 -15.37 6.49
C ASP A 508 3.55 -16.56 6.18
N GLN A 509 2.25 -16.39 6.48
CA GLN A 509 1.22 -17.42 6.32
C GLN A 509 0.86 -17.72 4.85
N LEU A 510 1.30 -16.86 3.92
CA LEU A 510 1.19 -17.05 2.48
C LEU A 510 2.49 -17.56 1.87
N GLU A 511 3.53 -17.82 2.65
CA GLU A 511 4.83 -18.32 2.17
C GLU A 511 5.21 -19.64 2.86
N MET A 512 5.94 -19.62 3.98
CA MET A 512 6.42 -20.84 4.66
C MET A 512 5.65 -21.17 5.96
N ALA A 513 4.94 -20.20 6.54
CA ALA A 513 3.99 -20.34 7.65
C ALA A 513 4.50 -21.06 8.93
N LEU A 514 5.81 -21.01 9.20
CA LEU A 514 6.45 -21.63 10.37
C LEU A 514 6.73 -20.58 11.47
N THR A 515 6.55 -20.93 12.73
CA THR A 515 6.99 -20.06 13.84
C THR A 515 8.51 -20.09 13.98
N LEU A 516 9.10 -19.07 14.60
CA LEU A 516 10.55 -19.01 14.80
C LEU A 516 11.05 -20.02 15.83
N ASP A 517 10.23 -20.36 16.84
CA ASP A 517 10.57 -21.40 17.80
C ASP A 517 10.57 -22.78 17.15
N GLU A 518 9.54 -23.08 16.34
CA GLU A 518 9.47 -24.34 15.60
C GLU A 518 10.60 -24.46 14.58
N LEU A 519 11.03 -23.34 13.96
CA LEU A 519 12.24 -23.30 13.14
C LEU A 519 13.47 -23.79 13.93
N LEU A 520 13.72 -23.20 15.10
CA LEU A 520 14.89 -23.54 15.91
C LEU A 520 14.83 -24.97 16.43
N ASP A 521 13.66 -25.44 16.86
CA ASP A 521 13.47 -26.82 17.33
C ASP A 521 13.73 -27.83 16.22
N ARG A 522 13.24 -27.57 15.00
CA ARG A 522 13.52 -28.43 13.84
C ARG A 522 15.01 -28.47 13.50
N LEU A 523 15.69 -27.33 13.56
CA LEU A 523 17.14 -27.27 13.31
C LEU A 523 17.94 -28.03 14.39
N LYS A 524 17.56 -27.90 15.67
CA LYS A 524 18.22 -28.62 16.78
C LYS A 524 17.97 -30.13 16.74
N ALA A 525 16.80 -30.55 16.27
CA ALA A 525 16.42 -31.95 16.16
C ALA A 525 17.07 -32.66 14.94
N ASP A 526 17.50 -31.92 13.92
CA ASP A 526 18.18 -32.50 12.77
C ASP A 526 19.64 -32.87 13.10
N SER A 527 20.03 -34.08 12.76
CA SER A 527 21.39 -34.59 13.01
C SER A 527 22.52 -33.83 12.31
N GLN A 528 22.23 -33.08 11.23
CA GLN A 528 23.24 -32.43 10.40
C GLN A 528 23.55 -30.99 10.85
N TYR A 529 22.55 -30.25 11.32
CA TYR A 529 22.71 -28.82 11.60
C TYR A 529 23.69 -28.50 12.73
N PRO A 530 23.72 -29.19 13.89
CA PRO A 530 24.69 -28.90 14.94
C PRO A 530 26.15 -28.88 14.43
N ALA A 531 26.50 -29.80 13.54
CA ALA A 531 27.84 -29.85 12.93
C ALA A 531 28.07 -28.71 11.92
N LEU A 532 27.06 -28.35 11.13
CA LEU A 532 27.15 -27.22 10.19
C LEU A 532 27.27 -25.87 10.92
N PHE A 533 26.54 -25.67 12.01
CA PHE A 533 26.67 -24.48 12.87
C PHE A 533 28.04 -24.43 13.55
N ALA A 534 28.53 -25.56 14.08
CA ALA A 534 29.89 -25.66 14.63
C ALA A 534 30.97 -25.27 13.61
N SER A 535 30.83 -25.75 12.37
CA SER A 535 31.75 -25.37 11.29
C SER A 535 31.68 -23.88 10.95
N ALA A 536 30.49 -23.28 11.01
CA ALA A 536 30.25 -21.90 10.58
C ALA A 536 30.57 -20.83 11.64
N PHE A 537 30.36 -21.16 12.92
CA PHE A 537 30.42 -20.22 14.05
C PHE A 537 31.41 -20.61 15.15
N GLY A 538 32.01 -21.80 15.08
CA GLY A 538 33.00 -22.30 16.04
C GLY A 538 32.42 -23.15 17.17
N ASP A 539 31.09 -23.23 17.29
CA ASP A 539 30.39 -24.08 18.26
C ASP A 539 29.00 -24.51 17.72
N SER A 540 28.39 -25.51 18.35
CA SER A 540 27.12 -26.10 17.89
C SER A 540 25.87 -25.33 18.33
N GLU A 541 25.99 -24.13 18.90
CA GLU A 541 24.84 -23.31 19.29
C GLU A 541 24.05 -22.89 18.03
N ILE A 542 22.75 -23.20 18.05
CA ILE A 542 21.78 -22.83 17.03
C ILE A 542 20.89 -21.73 17.60
N SER A 543 21.00 -20.54 17.05
CA SER A 543 20.21 -19.37 17.41
C SER A 543 19.61 -18.69 16.17
N LEU A 544 18.58 -17.88 16.37
CA LEU A 544 17.94 -17.14 15.30
C LEU A 544 18.92 -16.20 14.58
N ASP A 545 19.79 -15.52 15.33
CA ASP A 545 20.79 -14.62 14.75
C ASP A 545 21.79 -15.37 13.86
N ARG A 546 22.25 -16.55 14.28
CA ARG A 546 23.16 -17.38 13.48
C ARG A 546 22.48 -17.93 12.22
N PHE A 547 21.19 -18.29 12.31
CA PHE A 547 20.38 -18.64 11.14
C PHE A 547 20.32 -17.47 10.13
N LYS A 548 19.91 -16.27 10.60
CA LYS A 548 19.85 -15.05 9.78
C LYS A 548 21.19 -14.74 9.11
N GLN A 549 22.27 -14.79 9.88
CA GLN A 549 23.63 -14.53 9.40
C GLN A 549 24.08 -15.52 8.32
N ALA A 550 23.79 -16.82 8.49
CA ALA A 550 24.16 -17.85 7.54
C ALA A 550 23.42 -17.70 6.21
N VAL A 551 22.08 -17.58 6.24
CA VAL A 551 21.26 -17.37 5.04
C VAL A 551 21.69 -16.10 4.29
N ALA A 552 21.81 -14.99 5.00
CA ALA A 552 22.23 -13.72 4.41
C ALA A 552 23.65 -13.74 3.84
N THR A 553 24.56 -14.56 4.40
CA THR A 553 25.92 -14.75 3.84
C THR A 553 25.86 -15.51 2.51
N PHE A 554 25.01 -16.54 2.42
CA PHE A 554 24.78 -17.27 1.18
C PHE A 554 24.16 -16.36 0.11
N GLU A 555 23.13 -15.58 0.44
CA GLU A 555 22.51 -14.65 -0.52
C GLU A 555 23.51 -13.60 -1.04
N ARG A 556 24.39 -13.07 -0.17
CA ARG A 556 25.45 -12.15 -0.60
C ARG A 556 26.45 -12.74 -1.57
N SER A 557 26.57 -14.08 -1.61
CA SER A 557 27.45 -14.78 -2.55
C SER A 557 26.87 -14.90 -3.96
N LEU A 558 25.61 -14.50 -4.17
CA LEU A 558 24.89 -14.62 -5.44
C LEU A 558 24.91 -13.28 -6.19
N ILE A 559 26.01 -12.99 -6.88
CA ILE A 559 26.15 -11.82 -7.77
C ILE A 559 26.10 -12.24 -9.23
N SER A 560 25.78 -11.34 -10.16
CA SER A 560 25.84 -11.62 -11.60
C SER A 560 27.23 -12.08 -12.02
N LYS A 561 27.31 -12.89 -13.08
CA LYS A 561 28.54 -13.02 -13.87
C LYS A 561 28.74 -11.75 -14.71
N PRO A 562 29.95 -11.45 -15.20
CA PRO A 562 30.15 -10.32 -16.10
C PRO A 562 29.29 -10.43 -17.37
N SER A 563 28.46 -9.41 -17.59
CA SER A 563 27.61 -9.27 -18.77
C SER A 563 28.40 -8.69 -19.96
N ASP A 564 27.79 -8.66 -21.14
CA ASP A 564 28.36 -8.00 -22.32
C ASP A 564 28.67 -6.52 -22.03
N PHE A 565 27.82 -5.85 -21.26
CA PHE A 565 28.06 -4.49 -20.79
C PHE A 565 29.27 -4.38 -19.85
N ASP A 566 29.45 -5.34 -18.93
CA ASP A 566 30.62 -5.33 -18.04
C ASP A 566 31.92 -5.60 -18.82
N ARG A 567 31.90 -6.51 -19.81
CA ARG A 567 33.06 -6.73 -20.71
C ARG A 567 33.37 -5.47 -21.52
N PHE A 568 32.34 -4.79 -22.03
CA PHE A 568 32.48 -3.52 -22.75
C PHE A 568 33.13 -2.43 -21.89
N LEU A 569 32.65 -2.25 -20.66
CA LEU A 569 33.24 -1.34 -19.67
C LEU A 569 34.69 -1.67 -19.35
N SER A 570 35.05 -2.95 -19.41
CA SER A 570 36.41 -3.45 -19.13
C SER A 570 37.38 -3.30 -20.33
N GLY A 571 36.91 -2.75 -21.45
CA GLY A 571 37.73 -2.44 -22.62
C GLY A 571 37.52 -3.37 -23.83
N ASP A 572 36.69 -4.41 -23.73
CA ASP A 572 36.29 -5.20 -24.89
C ASP A 572 35.26 -4.41 -25.72
N GLN A 573 35.76 -3.56 -26.60
CA GLN A 573 34.94 -2.68 -27.44
C GLN A 573 33.96 -3.44 -28.36
N GLN A 574 34.16 -4.74 -28.57
CA GLN A 574 33.31 -5.58 -29.42
C GLN A 574 32.28 -6.39 -28.62
N ALA A 575 32.32 -6.35 -27.28
CA ALA A 575 31.36 -7.06 -26.43
C ALA A 575 29.92 -6.58 -26.65
N MET A 576 29.72 -5.33 -27.05
CA MET A 576 28.40 -4.77 -27.38
C MET A 576 28.26 -4.44 -28.87
N THR A 577 27.08 -4.75 -29.42
CA THR A 577 26.66 -4.40 -30.78
C THR A 577 26.33 -2.91 -30.90
N ASP A 578 26.26 -2.38 -32.12
CA ASP A 578 25.91 -0.98 -32.36
C ASP A 578 24.50 -0.65 -31.84
N GLN A 579 23.57 -1.59 -31.98
CA GLN A 579 22.21 -1.43 -31.47
C GLN A 579 22.16 -1.36 -29.94
N GLN A 580 22.99 -2.16 -29.25
CA GLN A 580 23.10 -2.11 -27.79
C GLN A 580 23.73 -0.79 -27.32
N ILE A 581 24.74 -0.28 -28.04
CA ILE A 581 25.33 1.04 -27.75
C ILE A 581 24.32 2.17 -28.01
N TRP A 582 23.50 2.07 -29.06
CA TRP A 582 22.40 3.00 -29.28
C TRP A 582 21.36 2.95 -28.15
N GLY A 583 20.99 1.76 -27.69
CA GLY A 583 20.15 1.57 -26.51
C GLY A 583 20.73 2.20 -25.24
N LEU A 584 22.02 2.01 -24.98
CA LEU A 584 22.74 2.67 -23.87
C LEU A 584 22.65 4.19 -23.96
N HIS A 585 22.82 4.75 -25.16
CA HIS A 585 22.69 6.18 -25.39
C HIS A 585 21.27 6.67 -25.11
N LEU A 586 20.25 6.00 -25.64
CA LEU A 586 18.84 6.33 -25.42
C LEU A 586 18.48 6.26 -23.93
N PHE A 587 18.90 5.20 -23.25
CA PHE A 587 18.67 4.97 -21.81
C PHE A 587 19.17 6.13 -20.95
N ARG A 588 20.34 6.67 -21.29
CA ARG A 588 20.97 7.83 -20.62
C ARG A 588 20.46 9.18 -21.09
N THR A 589 19.66 9.24 -22.13
CA THR A 589 19.23 10.51 -22.76
C THR A 589 17.72 10.53 -22.98
N LYS A 590 17.26 10.36 -24.24
CA LYS A 590 15.87 10.52 -24.67
C LYS A 590 14.87 9.64 -23.92
N ALA A 591 15.27 8.41 -23.57
CA ALA A 591 14.39 7.47 -22.88
C ALA A 591 14.25 7.77 -21.38
N ARG A 592 15.07 8.67 -20.83
CA ARG A 592 14.97 9.20 -19.45
C ARG A 592 15.09 8.12 -18.35
N CYS A 593 15.51 6.90 -18.68
CA CYS A 593 15.59 5.78 -17.73
C CYS A 593 16.65 6.02 -16.64
N ALA A 594 17.75 6.68 -17.00
CA ALA A 594 18.83 7.04 -16.09
C ALA A 594 18.43 7.99 -14.95
N ASN A 595 17.23 8.58 -14.99
CA ASN A 595 16.71 9.39 -13.90
C ASN A 595 16.45 8.57 -12.61
N CYS A 596 16.17 7.27 -12.75
CA CYS A 596 15.95 6.37 -11.62
C CYS A 596 16.91 5.16 -11.66
N HIS A 597 17.29 4.72 -12.86
CA HIS A 597 18.12 3.54 -13.06
C HIS A 597 19.56 3.94 -13.39
N SER A 598 20.38 4.14 -12.36
CA SER A 598 21.76 4.60 -12.48
C SER A 598 22.74 3.80 -11.62
N GLY A 599 24.03 4.09 -11.73
CA GLY A 599 25.08 3.42 -10.94
C GLY A 599 25.34 1.96 -11.33
N PRO A 600 26.14 1.24 -10.52
CA PRO A 600 26.57 -0.12 -10.84
C PRO A 600 25.46 -1.15 -10.99
N THR A 601 24.35 -1.02 -10.25
CA THR A 601 23.21 -1.97 -10.29
C THR A 601 22.08 -1.51 -11.19
N LEU A 602 22.24 -0.37 -11.87
CA LEU A 602 21.21 0.30 -12.67
C LEU A 602 19.94 0.58 -11.83
N SER A 603 20.15 1.08 -10.62
CA SER A 603 19.11 1.52 -9.70
C SER A 603 19.67 2.54 -8.71
N ASP A 604 18.96 3.64 -8.53
CA ASP A 604 19.21 4.62 -7.46
C ASP A 604 18.64 4.16 -6.10
N GLN A 605 17.89 3.05 -6.08
CA GLN A 605 17.21 2.45 -4.94
C GLN A 605 16.19 3.35 -4.23
N SER A 606 15.77 4.43 -4.89
CA SER A 606 14.70 5.31 -4.42
C SER A 606 13.34 4.61 -4.49
N PHE A 607 12.29 5.24 -3.95
CA PHE A 607 10.92 4.73 -4.01
C PHE A 607 10.10 5.59 -4.97
N ARG A 608 9.47 4.95 -5.96
CA ARG A 608 8.78 5.62 -7.06
C ARG A 608 7.43 4.96 -7.33
N ASN A 609 6.42 5.75 -7.67
CA ASN A 609 5.12 5.23 -8.08
C ASN A 609 4.99 5.21 -9.61
N THR A 610 4.91 4.00 -10.18
CA THR A 610 4.72 3.81 -11.63
C THR A 610 3.25 3.80 -12.07
N GLY A 611 2.33 4.01 -11.13
CA GLY A 611 0.90 4.04 -11.37
C GLY A 611 0.24 2.68 -11.52
N LEU A 612 0.93 1.62 -11.08
CA LEU A 612 0.44 0.24 -11.06
C LEU A 612 -0.13 -0.17 -9.69
N THR A 613 -0.64 0.78 -8.91
CA THR A 613 -1.23 0.55 -7.58
C THR A 613 -2.53 -0.24 -7.65
N TYR A 614 -3.26 -0.22 -8.78
CA TYR A 614 -4.62 -0.80 -8.93
C TYR A 614 -5.58 -0.39 -7.80
N TYR A 615 -5.43 0.84 -7.34
CA TYR A 615 -6.14 1.42 -6.21
C TYR A 615 -7.65 1.23 -6.30
N GLY A 616 -8.25 0.73 -5.21
CA GLY A 616 -9.68 0.39 -5.13
C GLY A 616 -10.11 -0.82 -5.96
N ARG A 617 -9.17 -1.65 -6.46
CA ARG A 617 -9.47 -2.83 -7.29
C ARG A 617 -8.85 -4.10 -6.74
N ARG A 618 -9.20 -5.23 -7.36
CA ARG A 618 -8.75 -6.58 -6.96
C ARG A 618 -7.23 -6.76 -6.86
N LEU A 619 -6.43 -5.99 -7.61
CA LEU A 619 -4.97 -6.07 -7.59
C LEU A 619 -4.32 -4.94 -6.78
N GLU A 620 -5.08 -4.28 -5.89
CA GLU A 620 -4.58 -3.16 -5.09
C GLU A 620 -3.31 -3.53 -4.32
N ASP A 621 -2.25 -2.76 -4.57
CA ASP A 621 -1.01 -2.81 -3.82
C ASP A 621 -0.54 -1.38 -3.53
N VAL A 622 -0.72 -0.96 -2.28
CA VAL A 622 -0.41 0.40 -1.82
C VAL A 622 1.09 0.63 -1.61
N GLY A 623 1.93 -0.38 -1.83
CA GLY A 623 3.39 -0.25 -1.78
C GLY A 623 3.90 0.20 -0.41
N ARG A 624 4.81 1.18 -0.42
CA ARG A 624 5.47 1.74 0.77
C ARG A 624 4.53 2.42 1.76
N PHE A 625 3.32 2.81 1.33
CA PHE A 625 2.33 3.47 2.19
C PHE A 625 2.03 2.72 3.50
N THR A 626 2.08 1.38 3.50
CA THR A 626 1.84 0.59 4.73
C THR A 626 2.90 0.79 5.81
N LEU A 627 4.02 1.45 5.50
CA LEU A 627 5.14 1.65 6.41
C LEU A 627 5.11 3.03 7.05
N ASP A 628 4.85 4.08 6.26
CA ASP A 628 4.95 5.47 6.72
C ASP A 628 3.61 6.24 6.70
N TYR A 629 2.57 5.67 6.08
CA TYR A 629 1.24 6.27 5.91
C TYR A 629 1.24 7.64 5.23
N ARG A 630 2.32 8.00 4.54
CA ARG A 630 2.43 9.26 3.80
C ARG A 630 1.80 9.10 2.43
N HIS A 631 0.97 10.05 2.01
CA HIS A 631 0.24 9.91 0.74
C HIS A 631 1.18 9.87 -0.47
N GLU A 632 2.34 10.51 -0.37
CA GLU A 632 3.41 10.51 -1.37
C GLU A 632 4.03 9.11 -1.54
N SER A 633 3.94 8.26 -0.53
CA SER A 633 4.37 6.86 -0.58
C SER A 633 3.31 5.92 -1.16
N MET A 634 2.12 6.42 -1.50
CA MET A 634 1.06 5.60 -2.08
C MET A 634 1.50 4.99 -3.41
N GLY A 635 1.47 3.65 -3.48
CA GLY A 635 1.86 2.91 -4.68
C GLY A 635 3.35 3.02 -5.01
N ALA A 636 4.16 3.59 -4.12
CA ALA A 636 5.59 3.70 -4.32
C ALA A 636 6.29 2.38 -4.00
N PHE A 637 7.18 1.98 -4.90
CA PHE A 637 8.03 0.79 -4.75
C PHE A 637 9.49 1.17 -4.96
N ARG A 638 10.39 0.40 -4.36
CA ARG A 638 11.82 0.53 -4.60
C ARG A 638 12.09 0.33 -6.08
N VAL A 639 12.89 1.22 -6.67
CA VAL A 639 13.39 1.07 -8.04
C VAL A 639 14.24 -0.20 -8.10
N PRO A 640 13.80 -1.26 -8.81
CA PRO A 640 14.55 -2.52 -8.83
C PRO A 640 15.84 -2.38 -9.65
N PRO A 641 16.92 -3.11 -9.31
CA PRO A 641 18.09 -3.19 -10.16
C PRO A 641 17.73 -3.81 -11.52
N LEU A 642 18.41 -3.39 -12.59
CA LEU A 642 18.16 -3.89 -13.95
C LEU A 642 19.18 -4.93 -14.43
N ARG A 643 20.15 -5.30 -13.59
CA ARG A 643 21.05 -6.41 -13.91
C ARG A 643 20.26 -7.70 -14.05
N ASP A 644 20.60 -8.49 -15.07
CA ASP A 644 19.94 -9.76 -15.40
C ASP A 644 18.44 -9.66 -15.77
N ILE A 645 17.92 -8.45 -16.00
CA ILE A 645 16.51 -8.21 -16.26
C ILE A 645 15.95 -9.00 -17.46
N ALA A 646 16.78 -9.37 -18.44
CA ALA A 646 16.33 -10.10 -19.61
C ALA A 646 15.70 -11.47 -19.29
N PHE A 647 15.96 -12.02 -18.09
CA PHE A 647 15.59 -13.38 -17.72
C PHE A 647 14.64 -13.46 -16.52
N THR A 648 14.12 -12.33 -16.05
CA THR A 648 13.36 -12.25 -14.78
C THR A 648 11.91 -11.89 -15.02
N ALA A 649 11.37 -12.24 -16.19
CA ALA A 649 9.95 -12.14 -16.46
C ALA A 649 9.13 -13.06 -15.53
N PRO A 650 7.88 -12.72 -15.20
CA PRO A 650 7.19 -11.48 -15.58
C PRO A 650 7.58 -10.28 -14.68
N TYR A 651 7.35 -9.07 -15.18
CA TYR A 651 7.85 -7.83 -14.59
C TYR A 651 6.82 -7.09 -13.73
N MET A 652 7.35 -6.16 -12.91
CA MET A 652 6.66 -5.33 -11.91
C MET A 652 6.28 -6.11 -10.64
N HIS A 653 5.94 -5.38 -9.56
CA HIS A 653 5.61 -5.95 -8.25
C HIS A 653 4.48 -6.98 -8.27
N ASN A 654 3.63 -6.95 -9.30
CA ASN A 654 2.48 -7.86 -9.46
C ASN A 654 2.60 -8.77 -10.69
N GLY A 655 3.75 -8.79 -11.38
CA GLY A 655 4.03 -9.68 -12.50
C GLY A 655 3.09 -9.55 -13.71
N VAL A 656 2.49 -8.37 -13.95
CA VAL A 656 1.48 -8.22 -15.02
C VAL A 656 2.06 -8.15 -16.43
N PHE A 657 3.35 -7.88 -16.59
CA PHE A 657 3.99 -7.79 -17.90
C PHE A 657 4.82 -9.03 -18.20
N PRO A 658 4.50 -9.81 -19.25
CA PRO A 658 5.27 -11.01 -19.59
C PRO A 658 6.58 -10.72 -20.35
N THR A 659 6.72 -9.53 -20.95
CA THR A 659 7.86 -9.19 -21.83
C THR A 659 8.35 -7.76 -21.61
N LEU A 660 9.66 -7.52 -21.82
CA LEU A 660 10.25 -6.17 -21.81
C LEU A 660 9.81 -5.38 -23.04
N ALA A 661 10.07 -5.96 -24.21
CA ALA A 661 9.60 -5.50 -25.50
C ALA A 661 9.35 -6.70 -26.41
N THR A 662 8.30 -6.63 -27.22
CA THR A 662 8.00 -7.61 -28.27
C THR A 662 7.41 -6.87 -29.45
N GLU A 663 8.02 -7.03 -30.61
CA GLU A 663 7.46 -6.54 -31.86
C GLU A 663 6.32 -7.46 -32.31
N THR A 664 5.15 -6.89 -32.57
CA THR A 664 4.00 -7.62 -33.09
C THR A 664 4.11 -7.77 -34.60
N LYS A 665 3.28 -8.64 -35.19
CA LYS A 665 3.18 -8.79 -36.64
C LYS A 665 2.82 -7.49 -37.39
N SER A 666 2.24 -6.51 -36.70
CA SER A 666 1.91 -5.20 -37.28
C SER A 666 3.06 -4.19 -37.14
N GLY A 667 4.24 -4.62 -36.67
CA GLY A 667 5.40 -3.77 -36.41
C GLY A 667 5.30 -2.92 -35.14
N ALA A 668 4.28 -3.11 -34.30
CA ALA A 668 4.14 -2.36 -33.05
C ALA A 668 4.96 -3.01 -31.94
N VAL A 669 5.64 -2.24 -31.10
CA VAL A 669 6.30 -2.78 -29.91
C VAL A 669 5.34 -2.76 -28.71
N VAL A 670 5.19 -3.89 -28.02
CA VAL A 670 4.41 -4.04 -26.78
C VAL A 670 5.28 -4.54 -25.63
N GLY A 671 4.85 -4.37 -24.39
CA GLY A 671 5.58 -4.79 -23.18
C GLY A 671 5.87 -3.64 -22.21
N VAL A 672 6.81 -3.86 -21.29
CA VAL A 672 7.24 -2.85 -20.29
C VAL A 672 7.72 -1.56 -20.96
N LEU A 673 8.59 -1.65 -21.97
CA LEU A 673 9.15 -0.45 -22.62
C LEU A 673 8.08 0.37 -23.34
N ALA A 674 7.11 -0.29 -23.97
CA ALA A 674 5.98 0.38 -24.60
C ALA A 674 5.09 1.13 -23.58
N MET A 675 4.92 0.55 -22.38
CA MET A 675 4.16 1.17 -21.31
C MET A 675 4.88 2.41 -20.75
N TYR A 676 6.19 2.34 -20.53
CA TYR A 676 6.98 3.51 -20.15
C TYR A 676 6.97 4.59 -21.24
N ASN A 677 7.08 4.21 -22.52
CA ASN A 677 6.99 5.15 -23.64
C ASN A 677 5.65 5.92 -23.67
N ALA A 678 4.56 5.29 -23.22
CA ALA A 678 3.25 5.91 -23.10
C ALA A 678 3.06 6.77 -21.83
N GLY A 679 4.09 6.88 -20.96
CA GLY A 679 4.00 7.56 -19.67
C GLY A 679 3.34 6.73 -18.57
N MET A 680 3.38 5.40 -18.68
CA MET A 680 2.65 4.47 -17.80
C MET A 680 1.15 4.82 -17.72
N THR A 681 0.61 5.01 -16.51
CA THR A 681 -0.79 5.43 -16.30
C THR A 681 -0.91 6.93 -16.04
N LYS A 682 0.16 7.72 -16.27
CA LYS A 682 0.15 9.17 -16.01
C LYS A 682 -0.92 9.88 -16.83
N GLY A 683 -1.79 10.62 -16.14
CA GLY A 683 -2.97 11.27 -16.74
C GLY A 683 -4.02 10.29 -17.29
N ARG A 684 -3.81 8.98 -17.13
CA ARG A 684 -4.70 7.90 -17.58
C ARG A 684 -5.22 7.17 -16.35
N ASN A 685 -6.04 7.85 -15.54
CA ASN A 685 -6.76 7.28 -14.40
C ASN A 685 -7.89 6.35 -14.88
N ALA A 686 -7.54 5.35 -15.67
CA ALA A 686 -8.46 4.41 -16.27
C ALA A 686 -9.00 3.46 -15.19
N ASN A 687 -10.16 3.80 -14.61
CA ASN A 687 -11.20 2.92 -14.05
C ASN A 687 -11.39 2.77 -12.52
N TYR A 688 -11.02 3.76 -11.69
CA TYR A 688 -11.53 3.90 -10.31
C TYR A 688 -11.52 5.40 -10.01
N PRO A 689 -12.56 5.93 -9.36
CA PRO A 689 -13.27 7.08 -9.89
C PRO A 689 -12.37 8.30 -10.17
N GLN A 690 -12.58 8.96 -11.31
CA GLN A 690 -11.72 10.03 -11.86
C GLN A 690 -11.57 11.25 -10.92
N TYR A 691 -12.43 11.35 -9.90
CA TYR A 691 -12.45 12.36 -8.86
C TYR A 691 -11.78 11.93 -7.55
N ALA A 692 -11.28 10.70 -7.44
CA ALA A 692 -10.55 10.28 -6.24
C ALA A 692 -9.29 11.14 -6.06
N THR A 693 -8.65 11.64 -7.12
CA THR A 693 -7.62 12.69 -6.98
C THR A 693 -8.14 13.98 -6.33
N LYS A 694 -9.42 14.33 -6.52
CA LYS A 694 -10.05 15.54 -5.99
C LYS A 694 -10.38 15.42 -4.50
N TYR A 695 -10.93 14.28 -4.08
CA TYR A 695 -11.41 14.12 -2.70
C TYR A 695 -10.64 13.11 -1.86
N ASP A 696 -9.89 12.19 -2.48
CA ASP A 696 -9.04 11.21 -1.82
C ASP A 696 -7.57 11.62 -1.94
N PRO A 697 -6.99 12.25 -0.89
CA PRO A 697 -5.59 12.64 -0.90
C PRO A 697 -4.66 11.43 -0.89
N PHE A 698 -5.16 10.22 -0.65
CA PHE A 698 -4.40 8.98 -0.80
C PHE A 698 -4.49 8.40 -2.21
N PHE A 699 -5.16 9.05 -3.16
CA PHE A 699 -5.16 8.56 -4.53
C PHE A 699 -3.72 8.54 -5.08
N PRO A 700 -3.27 7.41 -5.66
CA PRO A 700 -1.90 7.29 -6.14
C PRO A 700 -1.61 8.27 -7.27
N VAL A 701 -0.56 9.07 -7.09
CA VAL A 701 -0.03 9.95 -8.14
C VAL A 701 1.21 9.30 -8.74
N VAL A 702 1.23 9.16 -10.07
CA VAL A 702 2.39 8.66 -10.81
C VAL A 702 3.54 9.65 -10.65
N ASP A 703 4.75 9.16 -10.38
CA ASP A 703 5.94 9.98 -10.16
C ASP A 703 6.21 10.93 -11.34
N ASP A 704 6.67 12.15 -11.05
CA ASP A 704 6.87 13.18 -12.05
C ASP A 704 7.99 12.91 -13.05
N LEU A 705 8.95 12.05 -12.69
CA LEU A 705 10.00 11.62 -13.60
C LEU A 705 9.45 10.72 -14.73
N ILE A 706 8.29 10.09 -14.52
CA ILE A 706 7.61 9.28 -15.54
C ILE A 706 6.86 10.23 -16.48
N GLN A 707 7.25 10.19 -17.75
CA GLN A 707 6.69 11.02 -18.81
C GLN A 707 6.52 10.18 -20.07
N PRO A 708 5.56 10.50 -20.95
CA PRO A 708 5.57 9.99 -22.32
C PRO A 708 6.89 10.34 -23.00
N LEU A 709 7.51 9.36 -23.66
CA LEU A 709 8.90 9.50 -24.14
C LEU A 709 9.00 9.81 -25.64
N GLY A 710 7.94 9.54 -26.41
CA GLY A 710 7.92 9.80 -27.87
C GLY A 710 8.91 8.92 -28.65
N LEU A 711 9.29 7.76 -28.11
CA LEU A 711 10.22 6.85 -28.75
C LEU A 711 9.58 6.13 -29.94
N SER A 712 10.37 5.93 -31.00
CA SER A 712 10.00 5.07 -32.14
C SER A 712 10.08 3.59 -31.78
N ASN A 713 9.60 2.71 -32.67
CA ASN A 713 9.71 1.27 -32.47
C ASN A 713 11.18 0.81 -32.49
N GLU A 714 12.00 1.37 -33.37
CA GLU A 714 13.43 1.08 -33.48
C GLU A 714 14.18 1.49 -32.21
N GLU A 715 13.84 2.64 -31.63
CA GLU A 715 14.41 3.11 -30.36
C GLU A 715 14.02 2.21 -29.19
N LEU A 716 12.78 1.72 -29.15
CA LEU A 716 12.34 0.74 -28.13
C LEU A 716 13.08 -0.59 -28.25
N LEU A 717 13.33 -1.06 -29.48
CA LEU A 717 14.10 -2.28 -29.72
C LEU A 717 15.59 -2.08 -29.40
N ALA A 718 16.15 -0.90 -29.63
CA ALA A 718 17.51 -0.56 -29.21
C ALA A 718 17.64 -0.56 -27.68
N LEU A 719 16.67 0.01 -26.95
CA LEU A 719 16.61 -0.05 -25.49
C LEU A 719 16.53 -1.50 -24.98
N ASP A 720 15.67 -2.33 -25.58
CA ASP A 720 15.58 -3.75 -25.25
C ASP A 720 16.92 -4.48 -25.47
N ALA A 721 17.62 -4.19 -26.57
CA ALA A 721 18.95 -4.73 -26.83
C ALA A 721 19.95 -4.35 -25.73
N PHE A 722 19.96 -3.08 -25.29
CA PHE A 722 20.80 -2.66 -24.17
C PHE A 722 20.45 -3.37 -22.87
N LEU A 723 19.16 -3.49 -22.52
CA LEU A 723 18.74 -4.21 -21.31
C LEU A 723 19.14 -5.70 -21.33
N LYS A 724 19.22 -6.31 -22.51
CA LYS A 724 19.80 -7.65 -22.68
C LYS A 724 21.32 -7.66 -22.47
N SER A 725 22.03 -6.62 -22.87
CA SER A 725 23.49 -6.53 -22.70
C SER A 725 23.94 -6.41 -21.24
N VAL A 726 23.07 -5.95 -20.34
CA VAL A 726 23.34 -5.87 -18.88
C VAL A 726 22.90 -7.14 -18.13
N SER A 727 22.59 -8.21 -18.87
CA SER A 727 22.18 -9.50 -18.35
C SER A 727 23.21 -10.57 -18.70
N ALA A 728 23.55 -11.43 -17.76
CA ALA A 728 24.46 -12.54 -17.94
C ALA A 728 23.75 -13.88 -17.71
N ALA A 729 24.40 -14.99 -18.08
CA ALA A 729 23.89 -16.32 -17.74
C ALA A 729 23.77 -16.50 -16.22
N SER A 730 22.68 -17.12 -15.76
CA SER A 730 22.43 -17.34 -14.33
C SER A 730 23.63 -17.96 -13.61
N ARG A 731 23.97 -17.40 -12.44
CA ARG A 731 24.93 -17.98 -11.52
C ARG A 731 24.24 -19.08 -10.70
N LEU A 732 24.56 -20.35 -10.95
CA LEU A 732 23.94 -21.48 -10.25
C LEU A 732 24.63 -21.83 -8.92
N THR A 733 25.84 -21.33 -8.70
CA THR A 733 26.66 -21.61 -7.50
C THR A 733 27.20 -20.33 -6.89
N PRO A 734 27.38 -20.25 -5.56
CA PRO A 734 28.05 -19.13 -4.88
C PRO A 734 29.32 -18.67 -5.59
N ALA A 735 29.52 -17.35 -5.68
CA ALA A 735 30.79 -16.78 -6.11
C ALA A 735 31.89 -17.07 -5.07
N SER A 736 33.14 -17.23 -5.53
CA SER A 736 34.29 -17.33 -4.63
C SER A 736 34.55 -15.97 -3.97
N ILE A 737 35.31 -15.96 -2.86
CA ILE A 737 35.68 -14.70 -2.20
C ILE A 737 36.46 -13.76 -3.13
N ASP A 738 37.31 -14.29 -4.01
CA ASP A 738 38.06 -13.49 -4.98
C ASP A 738 37.12 -12.78 -5.98
N VAL A 739 36.08 -13.48 -6.43
CA VAL A 739 35.03 -12.89 -7.29
C VAL A 739 34.20 -11.87 -6.50
N LEU A 740 33.90 -12.12 -5.24
CA LEU A 740 33.16 -11.17 -4.40
C LEU A 740 33.97 -9.89 -4.11
N GLN A 741 35.29 -10.01 -4.00
CA GLN A 741 36.20 -8.88 -3.80
C GLN A 741 36.54 -8.17 -5.12
N ASN A 742 36.42 -8.86 -6.26
CA ASN A 742 36.62 -8.29 -7.58
C ASN A 742 35.69 -8.97 -8.63
N PRO A 743 34.43 -8.51 -8.78
CA PRO A 743 33.47 -9.15 -9.68
C PRO A 743 33.92 -9.23 -11.14
N SER A 744 34.83 -8.35 -11.57
CA SER A 744 35.35 -8.30 -12.94
C SER A 744 36.37 -9.40 -13.28
N ILE A 745 36.85 -10.16 -12.29
CA ILE A 745 37.90 -11.18 -12.50
C ILE A 745 37.37 -12.44 -13.18
N GLU A 746 36.09 -12.75 -13.04
CA GLU A 746 35.45 -13.93 -13.62
C GLU A 746 35.16 -13.71 -15.10
N ARG A 747 35.99 -14.27 -15.99
CA ARG A 747 35.85 -14.10 -17.45
C ARG A 747 35.07 -15.23 -18.10
#